data_AF-A0A497DL96-F1
#
_entry.id   AF-A0A497DL96-F1
#
_cell.length_a   1.000
_cell.length_b   1.000
_cell.length_c   1.000
_cell.angle_alpha   90.00
_cell.angle_beta   90.00
_cell.angle_gamma   90.00
#
_symmetry.space_group_name_H-M   'P 1'
#
loop_
_entity.id
_entity.type
_entity.pdbx_description
1 polymer ?
#
loop_
_entity_poly.entity_id
_entity_poly.type
_entity_poly.pdbx_seq_one_letter_code
_entity_poly.pdbx_strand_id
1 'polypeptide(L)'
;MGINKNFIYLNLLEIISKINDIVKQNKNIDVTFNEIVEAANYYRTENQAIFLRFIYNNKEYKTPGFKQTSFCREQFFETLSGNKGYIQVCRSVPPANDKNVIGDQQYFITSLTNLIVRHLNSYEIKQEDTEGIGSYQVNESSQGILSSTFLQKFLNKGTFSRDIYHDLMPFKVKEILLISSLYDAYSIEREGRFTEHMLGQYGQLNLTSFPRITGASTISQAFSLLKQKHFDLIIYMVGVDKQTPIVVSEQIKSKYPYIPIYLLLNNNSDVGYFNRKSHKFNAIDRVFAWNGDSNIFFSMIKLLEDKINVENDTRLAQVRVLLLVEDSSVYYSRYLSFLYKVLMEQTKQIIEDVSADELYKVLRMRARPKILLASTYEEATKIIDEYKNYMLCLITDVKYEKSGIIDENAGIKLLKYTRGVLENLPVIMQSSDISYEKTAKANKALFIYKNSDTLYEEFQNFITNYLGFGDFVFKDSNGNEISRASNIRQFEKQLKRIPDDSLLFHSSRDHFSMWLMARGEIRAARIINPKKVTDFSSLSELREALLNMIKEHRNEKEKGNIIPFDEGVDVSESNIFTLADGSLGGKGRGLAFINALIHNYEFNKHIPDIQIRTPITFIIGTHEFETFIKKNKLLKRAIEEKDFAKVQKAFLENNLSNKTIKKLNILLDILNKPIAVRSSGLYEDSLTQPFAGIFETYLLPNNHPDKTERIKQVCDAIKMVYASVYSNTAKGYVRAVNYKIEDEKMAVIIQEVVGNEFNGLYYPHISGVAQSYNFYPFAHMKPEEGYAVAAVGLGKYVVEGQKAFRFSPKYPAIEINSPKNQFRNSQVKFFAVDLRKKNINILDGEMAGLAYQDISVAEKHETLKHCVSVYNPDNNMIYPGISKHGPRIVNFANILKYNHIPLAKTLEITMELGKEAMGTAVEIEYAVDLTKDKNGRASFFILQIKPLIHSDQDCNVDLNQIEDEKLVLLSKQGMGNGLLKDITDIIYVDPHDFDKSATEEMAKEIEALNKKMIEKKRNYILIGPGRWGTRDKWIGIPVKWHQISNAKVIVETSFHNYPLDASLGSHFFHNVTSMNIGYFTVQPEMGIDKINYDKLRQKQLVNKGHYFTHVRFKRPLDVRMDGRKKIYVIHEPLQQEE
;
A
#
# COMPACT_ATOMS: atom_id res chain seq x y z
N MET A 1 -19.01 50.43 2.21
CA MET A 1 -18.24 49.30 1.64
C MET A 1 -16.81 49.37 2.15
N GLY A 2 -16.50 48.66 3.23
CA GLY A 2 -15.13 48.52 3.74
C GLY A 2 -14.64 47.11 3.42
N ILE A 3 -13.72 46.98 2.48
CA ILE A 3 -13.08 45.70 2.17
C ILE A 3 -12.22 45.32 3.38
N ASN A 4 -12.47 44.13 3.92
CA ASN A 4 -11.90 43.64 5.18
C ASN A 4 -10.37 43.48 5.08
N LYS A 5 -9.62 44.34 5.79
CA LYS A 5 -8.15 44.43 5.76
C LYS A 5 -7.45 43.11 6.14
N ASN A 6 -8.07 42.28 6.99
CA ASN A 6 -7.53 40.96 7.39
C ASN A 6 -7.54 39.92 6.25
N PHE A 7 -8.48 40.03 5.30
CA PHE A 7 -8.71 39.01 4.27
C PHE A 7 -7.61 38.99 3.19
N ILE A 8 -7.03 40.15 2.87
CA ILE A 8 -5.99 40.28 1.84
C ILE A 8 -4.65 39.71 2.34
N TYR A 9 -4.34 39.92 3.62
CA TYR A 9 -3.10 39.48 4.24
C TYR A 9 -3.08 37.97 4.54
N LEU A 10 -4.22 37.40 4.96
CA LEU A 10 -4.37 35.95 5.16
C LEU A 10 -4.08 35.17 3.87
N ASN A 11 -4.56 35.64 2.73
CA ASN A 11 -4.26 35.02 1.42
C ASN A 11 -2.76 35.11 1.05
N LEU A 12 -2.08 36.22 1.37
CA LEU A 12 -0.64 36.38 1.09
C LEU A 12 0.21 35.42 1.95
N LEU A 13 -0.18 35.18 3.21
CA LEU A 13 0.50 34.21 4.07
C LEU A 13 0.26 32.76 3.62
N GLU A 14 -0.96 32.44 3.18
CA GLU A 14 -1.27 31.13 2.64
C GLU A 14 -0.47 30.84 1.36
N ILE A 15 -0.36 31.82 0.46
CA ILE A 15 0.51 31.76 -0.73
C ILE A 15 1.97 31.55 -0.33
N ILE A 16 2.50 32.30 0.64
CA ILE A 16 3.89 32.13 1.12
C ILE A 16 4.11 30.74 1.70
N SER A 17 3.16 30.22 2.50
CA SER A 17 3.25 28.87 3.05
C SER A 17 3.28 27.81 1.94
N LYS A 18 2.40 27.94 0.95
CA LYS A 18 2.34 27.03 -0.19
C LYS A 18 3.62 27.08 -1.03
N ILE A 19 4.15 28.28 -1.29
CA ILE A 19 5.42 28.47 -2.00
C ILE A 19 6.58 27.86 -1.22
N ASN A 20 6.61 28.01 0.11
CA ASN A 20 7.62 27.38 0.95
C ASN A 20 7.56 25.85 0.88
N ASP A 21 6.37 25.26 0.78
CA ASP A 21 6.20 23.81 0.59
C ASP A 21 6.62 23.34 -0.81
N ILE A 22 6.39 24.15 -1.85
CA ILE A 22 6.88 23.87 -3.22
C ILE A 22 8.41 23.91 -3.25
N VAL A 23 9.01 24.95 -2.68
CA VAL A 23 10.46 25.13 -2.61
C VAL A 23 11.15 24.00 -1.82
N LYS A 24 10.52 23.48 -0.76
CA LYS A 24 11.06 22.35 0.02
C LYS A 24 11.12 21.03 -0.74
N GLN A 25 10.36 20.87 -1.83
CA GLN A 25 10.35 19.65 -2.63
C GLN A 25 11.64 19.46 -3.45
N ASN A 26 12.53 20.47 -3.51
CA ASN A 26 13.84 20.41 -4.18
C ASN A 26 13.77 19.90 -5.64
N LYS A 27 12.72 20.29 -6.37
CA LYS A 27 12.57 20.01 -7.80
C LYS A 27 13.52 20.89 -8.63
N ASN A 28 13.67 20.58 -9.92
CA ASN A 28 14.38 21.43 -10.87
C ASN A 28 13.81 22.87 -10.85
N ILE A 29 14.68 23.88 -11.00
CA ILE A 29 14.33 25.32 -10.93
C ILE A 29 13.16 25.67 -11.87
N ASP A 30 13.15 25.13 -13.10
CA ASP A 30 12.07 25.39 -14.07
C ASP A 30 10.71 24.87 -13.58
N VAL A 31 10.69 23.68 -12.96
CA VAL A 31 9.46 23.07 -12.43
C VAL A 31 9.00 23.83 -11.20
N THR A 32 9.92 24.15 -10.29
CA THR A 32 9.66 24.92 -9.07
C THR A 32 9.06 26.29 -9.39
N PHE A 33 9.62 27.03 -10.35
CA PHE A 33 9.11 28.36 -10.70
C PHE A 33 7.76 28.33 -11.41
N ASN A 34 7.50 27.31 -12.24
CA ASN A 34 6.18 27.11 -12.82
C ASN A 34 5.12 26.77 -11.76
N GLU A 35 5.44 25.89 -10.80
CA GLU A 35 4.53 25.55 -9.69
C GLU A 35 4.26 26.76 -8.77
N ILE A 36 5.26 27.61 -8.53
CA ILE A 36 5.09 28.86 -7.77
C ILE A 36 4.10 29.80 -8.47
N VAL A 37 4.24 29.95 -9.79
CA VAL A 37 3.37 30.79 -10.60
C VAL A 37 1.95 30.23 -10.66
N GLU A 38 1.78 28.90 -10.78
CA GLU A 38 0.47 28.25 -10.71
C GLU A 38 -0.18 28.35 -9.34
N ALA A 39 0.59 28.17 -8.26
CA ALA A 39 0.11 28.34 -6.90
C ALA A 39 -0.40 29.76 -6.67
N ALA A 40 0.31 30.77 -7.15
CA ALA A 40 -0.14 32.15 -7.11
C ALA A 40 -1.43 32.38 -7.92
N ASN A 41 -1.62 31.67 -9.03
CA ASN A 41 -2.82 31.76 -9.87
C ASN A 41 -4.06 31.12 -9.21
N TYR A 42 -3.89 30.08 -8.37
CA TYR A 42 -4.99 29.41 -7.66
C TYR A 42 -5.73 30.34 -6.69
N TYR A 43 -5.03 31.32 -6.10
CA TYR A 43 -5.60 32.27 -5.14
C TYR A 43 -6.23 33.53 -5.79
N ARG A 44 -6.51 33.47 -7.09
CA ARG A 44 -7.13 34.55 -7.85
C ARG A 44 -8.63 34.63 -7.57
N THR A 45 -9.08 35.73 -6.96
CA THR A 45 -10.51 36.06 -6.82
C THR A 45 -10.89 37.18 -7.80
N GLU A 46 -12.17 37.26 -8.20
CA GLU A 46 -12.67 38.21 -9.22
C GLU A 46 -12.36 39.69 -8.92
N ASN A 47 -12.11 40.06 -7.65
CA ASN A 47 -11.89 41.45 -7.23
C ASN A 47 -10.45 41.78 -6.78
N GLN A 48 -9.50 40.82 -6.76
CA GLN A 48 -8.12 41.06 -6.25
C GLN A 48 -7.06 40.16 -6.91
N ALA A 49 -6.86 40.27 -8.22
CA ALA A 49 -5.82 39.49 -8.91
C ALA A 49 -4.41 40.01 -8.58
N ILE A 50 -3.60 39.17 -7.93
CA ILE A 50 -2.14 39.32 -7.80
C ILE A 50 -1.50 38.63 -9.01
N PHE A 51 -0.74 39.38 -9.78
CA PHE A 51 0.03 38.85 -10.89
C PHE A 51 1.49 38.74 -10.49
N LEU A 52 2.05 37.56 -10.65
CA LEU A 52 3.45 37.28 -10.39
C LEU A 52 4.19 37.05 -11.71
N ARG A 53 5.39 37.63 -11.79
CA ARG A 53 6.36 37.47 -12.87
C ARG A 53 7.75 37.33 -12.26
N PHE A 54 8.51 36.37 -12.76
CA PHE A 54 9.88 36.10 -12.37
C PHE A 54 10.74 36.07 -13.63
N ILE A 55 11.93 36.67 -13.57
CA ILE A 55 12.97 36.47 -14.59
C ILE A 55 14.24 35.99 -13.90
N TYR A 56 14.78 34.88 -14.39
CA TYR A 56 16.01 34.28 -13.89
C TYR A 56 16.70 33.55 -15.04
N ASN A 57 18.00 33.76 -15.24
CA ASN A 57 18.79 33.16 -16.32
C ASN A 57 18.14 33.27 -17.72
N ASN A 58 17.70 34.48 -18.09
CA ASN A 58 17.02 34.78 -19.37
C ASN A 58 15.71 34.01 -19.64
N LYS A 59 15.16 33.29 -18.65
CA LYS A 59 13.84 32.66 -18.71
C LYS A 59 12.82 33.47 -17.90
N GLU A 60 11.61 33.56 -18.43
CA GLU A 60 10.49 34.30 -17.83
C GLU A 60 9.38 33.34 -17.41
N TYR A 61 8.91 33.47 -16.17
CA TYR A 61 7.80 32.70 -15.61
C TYR A 61 6.74 33.69 -15.14
N LYS A 62 5.50 33.57 -15.61
CA LYS A 62 4.44 34.55 -15.31
C LYS A 62 3.07 33.90 -15.22
N THR A 63 2.26 34.45 -14.33
CA THR A 63 0.86 34.03 -14.15
C THR A 63 0.06 34.17 -15.45
N PRO A 64 -0.85 33.23 -15.77
CA PRO A 64 -1.70 33.33 -16.95
C PRO A 64 -2.52 34.63 -16.99
N GLY A 65 -2.39 35.39 -18.07
CA GLY A 65 -3.06 36.69 -18.23
C GLY A 65 -2.40 37.85 -17.47
N PHE A 66 -1.10 37.74 -17.14
CA PHE A 66 -0.29 38.82 -16.57
C PHE A 66 -0.48 40.14 -17.33
N LYS A 67 -0.86 41.20 -16.62
CA LYS A 67 -0.89 42.57 -17.13
C LYS A 67 -0.01 43.45 -16.25
N GLN A 68 0.93 44.15 -16.87
CA GLN A 68 1.72 45.17 -16.19
C GLN A 68 0.79 46.36 -15.90
N THR A 69 0.58 46.64 -14.62
CA THR A 69 -0.26 47.75 -14.16
C THR A 69 0.61 48.85 -13.54
N SER A 70 0.04 50.04 -13.32
CA SER A 70 0.71 51.13 -12.60
C SER A 70 1.03 50.82 -11.13
N PHE A 71 0.65 49.63 -10.63
CA PHE A 71 0.81 49.17 -9.25
C PHE A 71 1.69 47.91 -9.14
N CYS A 72 2.66 47.77 -10.06
CA CYS A 72 3.69 46.75 -9.98
C CYS A 72 4.79 47.17 -9.00
N ARG A 73 5.24 46.23 -8.17
CA ARG A 73 6.49 46.32 -7.42
C ARG A 73 7.45 45.28 -7.94
N GLU A 74 8.72 45.65 -8.01
CA GLU A 74 9.78 44.76 -8.45
C GLU A 74 10.90 44.74 -7.42
N GLN A 75 11.54 43.58 -7.31
CA GLN A 75 12.67 43.36 -6.43
C GLN A 75 13.70 42.51 -7.15
N PHE A 76 14.91 43.03 -7.25
CA PHE A 76 16.06 42.33 -7.81
C PHE A 76 16.71 41.46 -6.74
N PHE A 77 17.29 40.35 -7.19
CA PHE A 77 18.09 39.48 -6.35
C PHE A 77 19.27 38.92 -7.13
N GLU A 78 20.30 38.51 -6.39
CA GLU A 78 21.53 37.92 -6.91
C GLU A 78 21.84 36.67 -6.07
N THR A 79 22.21 35.58 -6.73
CA THR A 79 22.59 34.32 -6.08
C THR A 79 24.07 34.32 -5.70
N LEU A 80 24.53 33.29 -4.97
CA LEU A 80 25.94 33.16 -4.57
C LEU A 80 26.87 33.04 -5.78
N SER A 81 26.42 32.39 -6.86
CA SER A 81 27.18 32.26 -8.12
C SER A 81 27.12 33.52 -9.00
N GLY A 82 26.53 34.63 -8.53
CA GLY A 82 26.41 35.89 -9.28
C GLY A 82 25.29 35.91 -10.33
N ASN A 83 24.39 34.92 -10.32
CA ASN A 83 23.24 34.91 -11.23
C ASN A 83 22.20 35.93 -10.77
N LYS A 84 21.79 36.81 -11.67
CA LYS A 84 20.83 37.88 -11.39
C LYS A 84 19.43 37.51 -11.82
N GLY A 85 18.46 37.82 -10.97
CA GLY A 85 17.05 37.68 -11.27
C GLY A 85 16.24 38.83 -10.71
N TYR A 86 14.97 38.90 -11.11
CA TYR A 86 14.02 39.82 -10.48
C TYR A 86 12.63 39.20 -10.39
N ILE A 87 11.93 39.63 -9.35
CA ILE A 87 10.54 39.27 -9.06
C ILE A 87 9.71 40.53 -9.24
N GLN A 88 8.58 40.41 -9.92
CA GLN A 88 7.63 41.48 -10.10
C GLN A 88 6.23 41.02 -9.68
N VAL A 89 5.60 41.81 -8.82
CA VAL A 89 4.26 41.57 -8.28
C VAL A 89 3.37 42.74 -8.66
N CYS A 90 2.35 42.49 -9.48
CA CYS A 90 1.39 43.49 -9.95
C CYS A 90 -0.02 43.24 -9.41
N ARG A 91 -0.84 44.28 -9.32
CA ARG A 91 -2.26 44.18 -8.93
C ARG A 91 -3.18 44.77 -9.99
N SER A 92 -4.37 44.20 -10.11
CA SER A 92 -5.42 44.64 -11.05
C SER A 92 -6.15 45.93 -10.63
N VAL A 93 -6.15 46.29 -9.34
CA VAL A 93 -6.88 47.44 -8.77
C VAL A 93 -5.89 48.35 -8.00
N PRO A 94 -6.05 49.69 -8.03
CA PRO A 94 -5.26 50.59 -7.19
C PRO A 94 -5.31 50.17 -5.72
N PRO A 95 -4.17 50.18 -4.99
CA PRO A 95 -4.24 50.21 -3.54
C PRO A 95 -5.03 51.48 -3.17
N ALA A 96 -5.97 51.38 -2.24
CA ALA A 96 -6.45 52.58 -1.55
C ALA A 96 -5.20 53.38 -1.09
N ASN A 97 -5.24 54.72 -1.04
CA ASN A 97 -4.12 55.62 -0.66
C ASN A 97 -3.56 55.42 0.78
N ASP A 98 -3.68 54.21 1.31
CA ASP A 98 -3.34 53.72 2.63
C ASP A 98 -1.91 53.12 2.61
N LYS A 99 -0.98 53.75 3.35
CA LYS A 99 0.44 53.36 3.43
C LYS A 99 0.65 51.89 3.83
N ASN A 100 -0.32 51.27 4.52
CA ASN A 100 -0.23 49.89 5.01
C ASN A 100 -0.35 48.84 3.89
N VAL A 101 -1.18 49.08 2.86
CA VAL A 101 -1.36 48.14 1.73
C VAL A 101 -0.10 48.06 0.86
N ILE A 102 0.64 49.17 0.78
CA ILE A 102 1.96 49.25 0.14
C ILE A 102 2.99 48.47 0.97
N GLY A 103 2.90 48.55 2.31
CA GLY A 103 3.71 47.77 3.24
C GLY A 103 3.54 46.26 3.11
N ASP A 104 2.30 45.77 2.99
CA ASP A 104 1.99 44.34 2.86
C ASP A 104 2.52 43.74 1.54
N GLN A 105 2.41 44.48 0.43
CA GLN A 105 3.01 44.07 -0.84
C GLN A 105 4.54 44.06 -0.77
N GLN A 106 5.13 45.06 -0.12
CA GLN A 106 6.57 45.14 0.06
C GLN A 106 7.09 44.00 0.94
N TYR A 107 6.37 43.65 2.00
CA TYR A 107 6.70 42.51 2.84
C TYR A 107 6.59 41.20 2.05
N PHE A 108 5.49 41.00 1.31
CA PHE A 108 5.30 39.80 0.50
C PHE A 108 6.40 39.60 -0.55
N ILE A 109 6.72 40.64 -1.33
CA ILE A 109 7.79 40.53 -2.34
C ILE A 109 9.16 40.29 -1.69
N THR A 110 9.42 40.88 -0.52
CA THR A 110 10.67 40.66 0.24
C THR A 110 10.76 39.23 0.78
N SER A 111 9.71 38.72 1.41
CA SER A 111 9.65 37.35 1.94
C SER A 111 9.78 36.32 0.82
N LEU A 112 9.11 36.54 -0.31
CA LEU A 112 9.20 35.68 -1.48
C LEU A 112 10.60 35.69 -2.09
N THR A 113 11.22 36.87 -2.22
CA THR A 113 12.60 37.01 -2.69
C THR A 113 13.56 36.24 -1.80
N ASN A 114 13.46 36.38 -0.48
CA ASN A 114 14.32 35.68 0.47
C ASN A 114 14.15 34.15 0.39
N LEU A 115 12.92 33.64 0.21
CA LEU A 115 12.66 32.22 0.02
C LEU A 115 13.31 31.67 -1.25
N ILE A 116 13.20 32.41 -2.36
CA ILE A 116 13.75 32.02 -3.65
C ILE A 116 15.27 32.07 -3.65
N VAL A 117 15.88 33.14 -3.13
CA VAL A 117 17.34 33.26 -3.02
C VAL A 117 17.91 32.12 -2.16
N ARG A 118 17.28 31.79 -1.03
CA ARG A 118 17.71 30.67 -0.19
C ARG A 118 17.63 29.34 -0.93
N HIS A 119 16.58 29.13 -1.72
CA HIS A 119 16.44 27.92 -2.53
C HIS A 119 17.50 27.83 -3.62
N LEU A 120 17.68 28.89 -4.42
CA LEU A 120 18.66 28.94 -5.49
C LEU A 120 20.08 28.73 -4.96
N ASN A 121 20.46 29.40 -3.88
CA ASN A 121 21.76 29.20 -3.24
C ASN A 121 21.94 27.76 -2.74
N SER A 122 20.89 27.16 -2.15
CA SER A 122 20.95 25.74 -1.73
C SER A 122 21.04 24.75 -2.89
N TYR A 123 20.53 25.15 -4.07
CA TYR A 123 20.57 24.36 -5.30
C TYR A 123 21.94 24.48 -5.98
N GLU A 124 22.51 25.68 -6.03
CA GLU A 124 23.86 25.96 -6.54
C GLU A 124 24.92 25.20 -5.72
N ILE A 125 24.85 25.23 -4.38
CA ILE A 125 25.77 24.49 -3.50
C ILE A 125 25.70 22.97 -3.76
N LYS A 126 24.51 22.43 -4.05
CA LYS A 126 24.35 21.01 -4.39
C LYS A 126 24.85 20.66 -5.80
N GLN A 127 24.87 21.63 -6.72
CA GLN A 127 25.41 21.43 -8.06
C GLN A 127 26.94 21.43 -8.07
N GLU A 128 27.59 22.26 -7.26
CA GLU A 128 29.06 22.22 -7.07
C GLU A 128 29.53 20.87 -6.47
N ASP A 129 28.75 20.26 -5.58
CA ASP A 129 29.00 18.90 -5.07
C ASP A 129 28.73 17.79 -6.10
N THR A 130 28.08 18.08 -7.24
CA THR A 130 27.69 17.09 -8.26
C THR A 130 28.43 17.22 -9.60
N GLU A 131 29.31 18.21 -9.79
CA GLU A 131 30.20 18.27 -10.97
C GLU A 131 31.22 17.11 -11.06
N GLY A 132 31.26 16.22 -10.06
CA GLY A 132 32.00 14.95 -10.12
C GLY A 132 31.24 13.77 -10.74
N ILE A 133 29.96 13.88 -11.12
CA ILE A 133 29.17 12.74 -11.61
C ILE A 133 28.39 13.14 -12.87
N GLY A 134 28.82 12.57 -14.01
CA GLY A 134 28.31 12.87 -15.34
C GLY A 134 26.79 12.73 -15.50
N SER A 135 26.25 13.64 -16.32
CA SER A 135 24.85 13.79 -16.69
C SER A 135 24.20 12.51 -17.23
N TYR A 136 23.21 11.98 -16.51
CA TYR A 136 22.20 11.08 -17.09
C TYR A 136 21.13 11.92 -17.78
N GLN A 137 21.06 11.81 -19.12
CA GLN A 137 19.90 12.27 -19.88
C GLN A 137 18.69 11.42 -19.49
N VAL A 138 17.65 12.07 -18.95
CA VAL A 138 16.33 11.45 -18.79
C VAL A 138 15.73 11.32 -20.19
N ASN A 139 15.90 10.13 -20.78
CA ASN A 139 15.09 9.73 -21.93
C ASN A 139 13.63 9.67 -21.47
N GLU A 140 12.75 10.40 -22.16
CA GLU A 140 11.31 10.16 -22.14
C GLU A 140 11.03 8.74 -22.67
N SER A 141 11.15 7.73 -21.81
CA SER A 141 10.80 6.35 -22.15
C SER A 141 9.46 5.99 -21.51
N SER A 142 8.48 5.71 -22.39
CA SER A 142 7.24 4.95 -22.17
C SER A 142 6.35 5.38 -21.00
N GLN A 143 5.17 5.93 -21.31
CA GLN A 143 4.04 5.92 -20.38
C GLN A 143 3.76 4.47 -19.98
N GLY A 144 4.13 4.09 -18.75
CA GLY A 144 3.85 2.78 -18.17
C GLY A 144 2.34 2.52 -18.06
N ILE A 145 1.95 1.25 -17.96
CA ILE A 145 0.55 0.83 -17.80
C ILE A 145 0.02 1.32 -16.44
N LEU A 146 0.89 1.39 -15.43
CA LEU A 146 0.61 1.91 -14.10
C LEU A 146 0.93 3.39 -14.02
N SER A 147 -0.10 4.22 -14.15
CA SER A 147 0.04 5.65 -13.84
C SER A 147 0.48 5.87 -12.37
N SER A 148 1.18 6.96 -12.09
CA SER A 148 1.46 7.41 -10.72
C SER A 148 0.19 7.51 -9.86
N THR A 149 -0.94 7.82 -10.50
CA THR A 149 -2.26 7.83 -9.85
C THR A 149 -2.74 6.45 -9.42
N PHE A 150 -2.33 5.36 -10.09
CA PHE A 150 -2.65 3.99 -9.69
C PHE A 150 -1.89 3.59 -8.42
N LEU A 151 -0.58 3.85 -8.37
CA LEU A 151 0.23 3.57 -7.18
C LEU A 151 -0.31 4.33 -5.97
N GLN A 152 -0.66 5.60 -6.16
CA GLN A 152 -1.26 6.41 -5.10
C GLN A 152 -2.66 5.90 -4.72
N LYS A 153 -3.52 5.51 -5.66
CA LYS A 153 -4.80 4.84 -5.36
C LYS A 153 -4.62 3.51 -4.62
N PHE A 154 -3.59 2.73 -4.96
CA PHE A 154 -3.27 1.45 -4.32
C PHE A 154 -2.82 1.66 -2.87
N LEU A 155 -1.92 2.63 -2.64
CA LEU A 155 -1.51 3.06 -1.29
C LEU A 155 -2.68 3.66 -0.50
N ASN A 156 -3.65 4.28 -1.18
CA ASN A 156 -4.75 5.03 -0.56
C ASN A 156 -6.06 4.22 -0.42
N LYS A 157 -6.14 2.96 -0.90
CA LYS A 157 -7.41 2.21 -0.97
C LYS A 157 -7.95 1.76 0.39
N GLY A 158 -7.08 1.59 1.39
CA GLY A 158 -7.45 1.42 2.81
C GLY A 158 -7.40 2.73 3.62
N THR A 159 -7.14 3.84 2.93
CA THR A 159 -6.51 5.04 3.48
C THR A 159 -7.25 6.29 3.01
N PHE A 160 -8.19 6.25 2.07
CA PHE A 160 -8.86 7.48 1.61
C PHE A 160 -9.59 8.21 2.75
N SER A 161 -10.22 7.47 3.67
CA SER A 161 -10.72 8.06 4.91
C SER A 161 -9.57 8.54 5.79
N ARG A 162 -8.46 7.80 5.91
CA ARG A 162 -7.22 8.22 6.61
C ARG A 162 -6.65 9.53 6.05
N ASP A 163 -6.54 9.68 4.74
CA ASP A 163 -6.01 10.84 4.03
C ASP A 163 -6.90 12.05 4.26
N ILE A 164 -8.22 11.87 4.15
CA ILE A 164 -9.17 12.93 4.55
C ILE A 164 -8.92 13.33 6.00
N TYR A 165 -8.81 12.38 6.93
CA TYR A 165 -8.53 12.70 8.33
C TYR A 165 -7.15 13.35 8.54
N HIS A 166 -6.15 13.01 7.73
CA HIS A 166 -4.85 13.66 7.74
C HIS A 166 -4.95 15.14 7.34
N ASP A 167 -5.82 15.44 6.38
CA ASP A 167 -6.08 16.79 5.87
C ASP A 167 -7.03 17.61 6.78
N LEU A 168 -7.62 16.99 7.81
CA LEU A 168 -8.40 17.70 8.84
C LEU A 168 -7.53 18.30 9.94
N MET A 169 -7.98 19.44 10.45
CA MET A 169 -7.26 20.27 11.43
C MET A 169 -5.81 20.56 11.04
N PRO A 170 -5.56 21.13 9.84
CA PRO A 170 -4.21 21.47 9.39
C PRO A 170 -3.54 22.51 10.30
N PHE A 171 -4.31 23.49 10.80
CA PHE A 171 -3.83 24.42 11.79
C PHE A 171 -3.94 23.83 13.19
N LYS A 172 -2.83 23.84 13.93
CA LYS A 172 -2.79 23.48 15.35
C LYS A 172 -1.96 24.51 16.10
N VAL A 173 -2.41 24.88 17.29
CA VAL A 173 -1.65 25.78 18.17
C VAL A 173 -0.46 25.00 18.70
N LYS A 174 0.76 25.47 18.42
CA LYS A 174 2.02 24.86 18.85
C LYS A 174 2.76 25.73 19.85
N GLU A 175 2.68 27.05 19.72
CA GLU A 175 3.46 28.00 20.51
C GLU A 175 2.55 29.05 21.13
N ILE A 176 2.48 29.07 22.46
CA ILE A 176 1.67 30.01 23.24
C ILE A 176 2.59 30.92 24.04
N LEU A 177 2.39 32.23 23.94
CA LEU A 177 3.02 33.22 24.81
C LEU A 177 2.06 33.54 25.96
N LEU A 178 2.44 33.16 27.17
CA LEU A 178 1.72 33.51 28.39
C LEU A 178 2.35 34.75 29.02
N ILE A 179 1.61 35.86 29.04
CA ILE A 179 2.03 37.10 29.71
C ILE A 179 1.31 37.15 31.05
N SER A 180 2.06 37.00 32.14
CA SER A 180 1.50 36.96 33.49
C SER A 180 2.50 37.43 34.52
N SER A 181 2.01 37.94 35.66
CA SER A 181 2.88 38.14 36.81
C SER A 181 3.33 36.79 37.37
N LEU A 182 4.49 36.73 38.02
CA LEU A 182 4.96 35.50 38.66
C LEU A 182 3.95 34.96 39.69
N TYR A 183 3.24 35.86 40.38
CA TYR A 183 2.21 35.49 41.35
C TYR A 183 1.01 34.83 40.68
N ASP A 184 0.48 35.42 39.60
CA ASP A 184 -0.67 34.87 38.88
C ASP A 184 -0.33 33.53 38.22
N ALA A 185 0.87 33.41 37.65
CA ALA A 185 1.38 32.15 37.11
C ALA A 185 1.48 31.05 38.18
N TYR A 186 2.02 31.41 39.35
CA TYR A 186 2.18 30.51 40.49
C TYR A 186 0.82 30.05 41.05
N SER A 187 -0.16 30.94 41.17
CA SER A 187 -1.51 30.61 41.65
C SER A 187 -2.19 29.55 40.76
N ILE A 188 -2.09 29.68 39.44
CA ILE A 188 -2.62 28.68 38.49
C ILE A 188 -1.89 27.33 38.60
N GLU A 189 -0.57 27.34 38.78
CA GLU A 189 0.21 26.11 38.89
C GLU A 189 -0.11 25.34 40.19
N ARG A 190 -0.25 26.05 41.31
CA ARG A 190 -0.57 25.47 42.63
C ARG A 190 -2.01 25.00 42.76
N GLU A 191 -2.98 25.75 42.24
CA GLU A 191 -4.40 25.39 42.35
C GLU A 191 -4.83 24.31 41.36
N GLY A 192 -4.18 24.21 40.19
CA GLY A 192 -4.66 23.36 39.10
C GLY A 192 -3.67 22.38 38.48
N ARG A 193 -2.43 22.24 39.01
CA ARG A 193 -1.31 21.46 38.41
C ARG A 193 -1.32 21.53 36.89
N PHE A 194 -1.30 22.77 36.41
CA PHE A 194 -1.59 23.17 35.04
C PHE A 194 -0.95 22.27 33.97
N THR A 195 0.36 22.02 34.08
CA THR A 195 1.12 21.20 33.12
C THR A 195 0.71 19.73 33.16
N GLU A 196 0.46 19.16 34.35
CA GLU A 196 0.04 17.76 34.51
C GLU A 196 -1.38 17.54 33.97
N HIS A 197 -2.31 18.46 34.22
CA HIS A 197 -3.69 18.35 33.72
C HIS A 197 -3.77 18.52 32.19
N MET A 198 -3.02 19.47 31.63
CA MET A 198 -2.88 19.61 30.18
C MET A 198 -2.29 18.33 29.57
N LEU A 199 -1.22 17.78 30.13
CA LEU A 199 -0.61 16.53 29.63
C LEU A 199 -1.55 15.32 29.76
N GLY A 200 -2.25 15.21 30.90
CA GLY A 200 -3.21 14.14 31.18
C GLY A 200 -4.35 14.11 30.16
N GLN A 201 -4.90 15.27 29.79
CA GLN A 201 -5.97 15.32 28.79
C GLN A 201 -5.50 15.02 27.38
N TYR A 202 -4.36 15.57 26.95
CA TYR A 202 -3.80 15.25 25.64
C TYR A 202 -3.42 13.76 25.53
N GLY A 203 -2.93 13.16 26.61
CA GLY A 203 -2.65 11.73 26.71
C GLY A 203 -3.92 10.86 26.69
N GLN A 204 -4.93 11.18 27.51
CA GLN A 204 -6.20 10.44 27.56
C GLN A 204 -6.99 10.50 26.25
N LEU A 205 -6.86 11.60 25.50
CA LEU A 205 -7.56 11.84 24.23
C LEU A 205 -6.72 11.48 23.00
N ASN A 206 -5.56 10.85 23.17
CA ASN A 206 -4.65 10.43 22.10
C ASN A 206 -4.27 11.57 21.12
N LEU A 207 -4.12 12.80 21.62
CA LEU A 207 -3.78 13.96 20.80
C LEU A 207 -2.26 14.01 20.54
N THR A 208 -1.86 14.13 19.27
CA THR A 208 -0.46 13.98 18.81
C THR A 208 0.43 15.20 18.99
N SER A 209 -0.13 16.36 19.33
CA SER A 209 0.62 17.63 19.37
C SER A 209 0.26 18.42 20.63
N PHE A 210 1.23 18.56 21.52
CA PHE A 210 1.10 19.35 22.74
C PHE A 210 1.65 20.77 22.51
N PRO A 211 0.90 21.83 22.80
CA PRO A 211 1.39 23.20 22.66
C PRO A 211 2.45 23.51 23.72
N ARG A 212 3.53 24.15 23.30
CA ARG A 212 4.56 24.69 24.19
C ARG A 212 4.15 26.07 24.68
N ILE A 213 4.26 26.29 25.98
CA ILE A 213 3.93 27.56 26.62
C ILE A 213 5.24 28.23 27.05
N THR A 214 5.39 29.49 26.66
CA THR A 214 6.53 30.33 27.05
C THR A 214 6.01 31.50 27.87
N GLY A 215 6.51 31.66 29.09
CA GLY A 215 6.11 32.73 30.00
C GLY A 215 6.91 34.02 29.79
N ALA A 216 6.26 35.17 29.93
CA ALA A 216 6.90 36.48 30.02
C ALA A 216 6.32 37.26 31.21
N SER A 217 7.19 37.68 32.14
CA SER A 217 6.77 38.43 33.32
C SER A 217 6.77 39.95 33.12
N THR A 218 7.35 40.43 32.02
CA THR A 218 7.40 41.85 31.67
C THR A 218 7.12 42.08 30.18
N ILE A 219 6.68 43.29 29.85
CA ILE A 219 6.39 43.72 28.48
C ILE A 219 7.64 43.65 27.60
N SER A 220 8.78 44.09 28.11
CA SER A 220 10.06 44.05 27.39
C SER A 220 10.48 42.63 27.04
N GLN A 221 10.29 41.68 27.97
CA GLN A 221 10.52 40.26 27.71
C GLN A 221 9.55 39.71 26.67
N ALA A 222 8.25 40.04 26.77
CA ALA A 222 7.25 39.60 25.79
C ALA A 222 7.62 40.08 24.36
N PHE A 223 8.01 41.34 24.20
CA PHE A 223 8.48 41.85 22.90
C PHE A 223 9.80 41.24 22.43
N SER A 224 10.71 40.91 23.34
CA SER A 224 11.95 40.19 23.01
C SER A 224 11.65 38.81 22.44
N LEU A 225 10.77 38.04 23.11
CA LEU A 225 10.35 36.72 22.68
C LEU A 225 9.61 36.77 21.34
N LEU A 226 8.69 37.73 21.15
CA LEU A 226 7.97 37.93 19.89
C LEU A 226 8.91 38.24 18.70
N LYS A 227 10.07 38.84 18.94
CA LYS A 227 11.09 39.08 17.89
C LYS A 227 11.90 37.83 17.58
N GLN A 228 12.14 36.97 18.57
CA GLN A 228 12.99 35.79 18.43
C GLN A 228 12.23 34.59 17.83
N LYS A 229 10.92 34.48 18.09
CA LYS A 229 10.12 33.31 17.75
C LYS A 229 8.69 33.70 17.40
N HIS A 230 8.07 32.89 16.53
CA HIS A 230 6.65 32.97 16.23
C HIS A 230 5.80 32.31 17.33
N PHE A 231 4.74 33.00 17.74
CA PHE A 231 3.66 32.47 18.59
C PHE A 231 2.34 32.42 17.83
N ASP A 232 1.56 31.37 18.06
CA ASP A 232 0.25 31.13 17.45
C ASP A 232 -0.88 31.78 18.26
N LEU A 233 -0.69 31.95 19.57
CA LEU A 233 -1.66 32.52 20.50
C LEU A 233 -0.94 33.26 21.63
N ILE A 234 -1.47 34.41 22.03
CA ILE A 234 -1.06 35.14 23.23
C ILE A 234 -2.18 35.04 24.26
N ILE A 235 -1.85 34.56 25.45
CA ILE A 235 -2.73 34.59 26.61
C ILE A 235 -2.17 35.60 27.59
N TYR A 236 -2.91 36.68 27.83
CA TYR A 236 -2.53 37.70 28.81
C TYR A 236 -3.39 37.53 30.07
N MET A 237 -2.74 37.19 31.18
CA MET A 237 -3.39 37.12 32.48
C MET A 237 -3.53 38.50 33.10
N VAL A 238 -4.77 38.83 33.48
CA VAL A 238 -5.07 40.10 34.13
C VAL A 238 -5.08 39.89 35.63
N GLY A 239 -4.09 40.47 36.31
CA GLY A 239 -4.01 40.60 37.75
C GLY A 239 -4.68 41.89 38.26
N VAL A 240 -4.08 42.53 39.26
CA VAL A 240 -4.65 43.74 39.89
C VAL A 240 -4.65 44.96 38.94
N ASP A 241 -3.68 45.05 38.04
CA ASP A 241 -3.56 46.13 37.07
C ASP A 241 -4.43 45.89 35.83
N LYS A 242 -5.45 46.74 35.66
CA LYS A 242 -6.45 46.64 34.60
C LYS A 242 -6.14 47.47 33.37
N GLN A 243 -5.19 48.43 33.44
CA GLN A 243 -4.90 49.32 32.31
C GLN A 243 -3.75 48.79 31.46
N THR A 244 -2.70 48.29 32.10
CA THR A 244 -1.51 47.80 31.41
C THR A 244 -1.82 46.70 30.38
N PRO A 245 -2.66 45.67 30.67
CA PRO A 245 -2.98 44.65 29.68
C PRO A 245 -3.60 45.20 28.38
N ILE A 246 -4.40 46.27 28.47
CA ILE A 246 -5.04 46.89 27.29
C ILE A 246 -3.98 47.59 26.44
N VAL A 247 -3.17 48.46 27.06
CA VAL A 247 -2.11 49.23 26.36
C VAL A 247 -1.09 48.28 25.72
N VAL A 248 -0.70 47.23 26.43
CA VAL A 248 0.26 46.25 25.92
C VAL A 248 -0.34 45.45 24.76
N SER A 249 -1.61 45.05 24.87
CA SER A 249 -2.30 44.35 23.78
C SER A 249 -2.36 45.22 22.52
N GLU A 250 -2.63 46.53 22.65
CA GLU A 250 -2.58 47.46 21.51
C GLU A 250 -1.18 47.57 20.90
N GLN A 251 -0.15 47.71 21.74
CA GLN A 251 1.22 47.77 21.26
C GLN A 251 1.63 46.48 20.53
N ILE A 252 1.25 45.32 21.07
CA ILE A 252 1.51 44.03 20.42
C ILE A 252 0.74 43.96 19.10
N LYS A 253 -0.56 44.23 19.09
CA LYS A 253 -1.41 44.13 17.89
C LYS A 253 -0.98 45.13 16.80
N SER A 254 -0.42 46.28 17.18
CA SER A 254 0.14 47.25 16.21
C SER A 254 1.34 46.72 15.42
N LYS A 255 2.14 45.81 16.03
CA LYS A 255 3.33 45.21 15.41
C LYS A 255 3.08 43.80 14.87
N TYR A 256 2.18 43.06 15.51
CA TYR A 256 1.84 41.67 15.22
C TYR A 256 0.31 41.50 15.14
N PRO A 257 -0.34 42.10 14.12
CA PRO A 257 -1.80 42.14 14.03
C PRO A 257 -2.46 40.76 13.85
N TYR A 258 -1.70 39.77 13.38
CA TYR A 258 -2.18 38.43 13.05
C TYR A 258 -2.26 37.49 14.26
N ILE A 259 -1.57 37.78 15.36
CA ILE A 259 -1.56 36.88 16.53
C ILE A 259 -2.82 37.16 17.36
N PRO A 260 -3.68 36.17 17.61
CA PRO A 260 -4.81 36.31 18.52
C PRO A 260 -4.35 36.60 19.95
N ILE A 261 -4.99 37.57 20.59
CA ILE A 261 -4.73 37.95 21.99
C ILE A 261 -5.98 37.66 22.81
N TYR A 262 -5.89 36.70 23.71
CA TYR A 262 -6.94 36.38 24.67
C TYR A 262 -6.56 36.88 26.05
N LEU A 263 -7.49 37.58 26.71
CA LEU A 263 -7.34 37.93 28.12
C LEU A 263 -7.88 36.81 29.01
N LEU A 264 -7.20 36.50 30.11
CA LEU A 264 -7.70 35.62 31.17
C LEU A 264 -7.80 36.41 32.47
N LEU A 265 -9.02 36.66 32.92
CA LEU A 265 -9.30 37.45 34.12
C LEU A 265 -9.27 36.54 35.36
N ASN A 266 -8.46 36.91 36.36
CA ASN A 266 -8.39 36.17 37.62
C ASN A 266 -9.58 36.49 38.56
N ASN A 267 -10.21 37.65 38.38
CA ASN A 267 -11.34 38.10 39.19
C ASN A 267 -12.57 38.41 38.33
N ASN A 268 -13.69 37.72 38.60
CA ASN A 268 -14.96 37.88 37.88
C ASN A 268 -15.55 39.30 38.01
N SER A 269 -15.21 40.04 39.06
CA SER A 269 -15.66 41.43 39.21
C SER A 269 -15.10 42.39 38.15
N ASP A 270 -14.01 42.00 37.47
CA ASP A 270 -13.34 42.83 36.46
C ASP A 270 -13.93 42.65 35.05
N VAL A 271 -14.78 41.62 34.86
CA VAL A 271 -15.44 41.33 33.59
C VAL A 271 -16.20 42.55 33.05
N GLY A 272 -16.94 43.26 33.91
CA GLY A 272 -17.70 44.45 33.52
C GLY A 272 -16.84 45.61 33.03
N TYR A 273 -15.61 45.75 33.56
CA TYR A 273 -14.66 46.78 33.12
C TYR A 273 -14.11 46.47 31.73
N PHE A 274 -13.70 45.21 31.50
CA PHE A 274 -13.14 44.80 30.21
C PHE A 274 -14.20 44.69 29.12
N ASN A 275 -15.42 44.22 29.40
CA ASN A 275 -16.48 44.13 28.37
C ASN A 275 -16.91 45.51 27.84
N ARG A 276 -16.96 46.54 28.71
CA ARG A 276 -17.28 47.93 28.30
C ARG A 276 -16.17 48.59 27.49
N LYS A 277 -14.91 48.21 27.72
CA LYS A 277 -13.74 48.78 27.04
C LYS A 277 -13.29 47.96 25.82
N SER A 278 -13.49 46.65 25.80
CA SER A 278 -13.09 45.77 24.68
C SER A 278 -13.77 46.17 23.38
N HIS A 279 -15.05 46.57 23.43
CA HIS A 279 -15.79 47.09 22.27
C HIS A 279 -15.20 48.39 21.71
N LYS A 280 -14.38 49.12 22.47
CA LYS A 280 -13.66 50.32 22.02
C LYS A 280 -12.25 50.02 21.49
N PHE A 281 -11.67 48.87 21.81
CA PHE A 281 -10.27 48.54 21.52
C PHE A 281 -10.18 47.23 20.74
N ASN A 282 -10.02 47.32 19.41
CA ASN A 282 -9.90 46.18 18.46
C ASN A 282 -8.64 45.30 18.67
N ALA A 283 -7.86 45.51 19.73
CA ALA A 283 -6.61 44.80 19.98
C ALA A 283 -6.80 43.45 20.71
N ILE A 284 -7.94 43.27 21.41
CA ILE A 284 -8.24 42.06 22.18
C ILE A 284 -9.29 41.25 21.44
N ASP A 285 -8.98 39.98 21.14
CA ASP A 285 -9.87 39.13 20.34
C ASP A 285 -11.00 38.52 21.19
N ARG A 286 -10.70 38.06 22.43
CA ARG A 286 -11.67 37.49 23.38
C ARG A 286 -11.20 37.65 24.84
N VAL A 287 -12.14 37.60 25.78
CA VAL A 287 -11.90 37.73 27.23
C VAL A 287 -12.44 36.50 27.95
N PHE A 288 -11.63 35.77 28.69
CA PHE A 288 -12.04 34.58 29.44
C PHE A 288 -11.99 34.85 30.94
N ALA A 289 -12.83 34.16 31.70
CA ALA A 289 -12.86 34.23 33.15
C ALA A 289 -12.26 32.95 33.74
N TRP A 290 -11.28 33.10 34.63
CA TRP A 290 -10.75 31.98 35.40
C TRP A 290 -11.75 31.58 36.49
N ASN A 291 -12.16 30.32 36.48
CA ASN A 291 -13.11 29.75 37.42
C ASN A 291 -12.49 28.64 38.31
N GLY A 292 -11.16 28.55 38.36
CA GLY A 292 -10.44 27.48 39.05
C GLY A 292 -10.32 26.17 38.26
N ASP A 293 -10.85 26.08 37.04
CA ASP A 293 -10.72 24.90 36.17
C ASP A 293 -9.63 25.12 35.10
N SER A 294 -8.56 24.33 35.15
CA SER A 294 -7.46 24.37 34.19
C SER A 294 -7.86 23.96 32.76
N ASN A 295 -9.03 23.33 32.59
CA ASN A 295 -9.59 23.01 31.27
C ASN A 295 -9.86 24.24 30.40
N ILE A 296 -9.99 25.44 30.99
CA ILE A 296 -10.23 26.65 30.21
C ILE A 296 -9.13 26.91 29.17
N PHE A 297 -7.86 26.57 29.47
CA PHE A 297 -6.78 26.69 28.51
C PHE A 297 -6.96 25.76 27.31
N PHE A 298 -7.42 24.51 27.57
CA PHE A 298 -7.78 23.57 26.50
C PHE A 298 -8.85 24.17 25.60
N SER A 299 -9.90 24.72 26.21
CA SER A 299 -11.02 25.35 25.52
C SER A 299 -10.59 26.54 24.67
N MET A 300 -9.72 27.41 25.19
CA MET A 300 -9.18 28.56 24.47
C MET A 300 -8.40 28.13 23.22
N ILE A 301 -7.54 27.11 23.37
CA ILE A 301 -6.77 26.53 22.26
C ILE A 301 -7.72 25.93 21.21
N LYS A 302 -8.65 25.06 21.63
CA LYS A 302 -9.58 24.39 20.72
C LYS A 302 -10.54 25.35 20.03
N LEU A 303 -10.96 26.42 20.71
CA LEU A 303 -11.79 27.47 20.09
C LEU A 303 -11.05 28.19 18.96
N LEU A 304 -9.76 28.47 19.13
CA LEU A 304 -8.95 29.06 18.07
C LEU A 304 -8.75 28.07 16.91
N GLU A 305 -8.39 26.83 17.20
CA GLU A 305 -8.22 25.79 16.19
C GLU A 305 -9.50 25.55 15.39
N ASP A 306 -10.66 25.47 16.06
CA ASP A 306 -11.95 25.24 15.40
C ASP A 306 -12.35 26.42 14.51
N LYS A 307 -12.15 27.66 15.00
CA LYS A 307 -12.43 28.87 14.22
C LYS A 307 -11.61 28.94 12.92
N ILE A 308 -10.35 28.53 12.95
CA ILE A 308 -9.46 28.58 11.77
C ILE A 308 -9.73 27.39 10.83
N ASN A 309 -9.97 26.20 11.37
CA ASN A 309 -10.08 24.98 10.56
C ASN A 309 -11.50 24.72 10.02
N VAL A 310 -12.55 25.39 10.52
CA VAL A 310 -13.95 25.06 10.19
C VAL A 310 -14.24 25.05 8.69
N GLU A 311 -13.73 26.01 7.93
CA GLU A 311 -13.95 26.07 6.48
C GLU A 311 -13.31 24.89 5.74
N ASN A 312 -12.04 24.58 6.05
CA ASN A 312 -11.34 23.43 5.50
C ASN A 312 -12.05 22.11 5.84
N ASP A 313 -12.36 21.93 7.12
CA ASP A 313 -12.86 20.66 7.65
C ASP A 313 -14.31 20.38 7.20
N THR A 314 -15.16 21.41 7.13
CA THR A 314 -16.52 21.30 6.57
C THR A 314 -16.49 21.00 5.08
N ARG A 315 -15.61 21.64 4.30
CA ARG A 315 -15.51 21.43 2.85
C ARG A 315 -14.96 20.04 2.48
N LEU A 316 -13.89 19.59 3.15
CA LEU A 316 -13.23 18.32 2.85
C LEU A 316 -14.05 17.11 3.33
N ALA A 317 -14.51 17.15 4.58
CA ALA A 317 -15.09 15.98 5.25
C ALA A 317 -16.52 16.18 5.76
N GLN A 318 -17.17 17.31 5.48
CA GLN A 318 -18.49 17.64 6.04
C GLN A 318 -18.52 17.59 7.57
N VAL A 319 -17.41 17.97 8.23
CA VAL A 319 -17.38 18.08 9.70
C VAL A 319 -18.50 18.99 10.17
N ARG A 320 -19.22 18.55 11.20
CA ARG A 320 -20.41 19.25 11.69
C ARG A 320 -20.04 20.43 12.61
N VAL A 321 -20.91 21.43 12.68
CA VAL A 321 -20.68 22.69 13.43
C VAL A 321 -21.72 22.86 14.53
N LEU A 322 -21.25 23.09 15.75
CA LEU A 322 -22.08 23.48 16.90
C LEU A 322 -21.87 24.98 17.14
N LEU A 323 -22.95 25.76 17.12
CA LEU A 323 -22.90 27.20 17.38
C LEU A 323 -23.36 27.49 18.81
N LEU A 324 -22.48 28.08 19.60
CA LEU A 324 -22.77 28.65 20.91
C LEU A 324 -22.91 30.17 20.78
N VAL A 325 -24.04 30.71 21.21
CA VAL A 325 -24.31 32.16 21.23
C VAL A 325 -24.42 32.61 22.69
N GLU A 326 -23.38 33.28 23.16
CA GLU A 326 -23.24 33.73 24.54
C GLU A 326 -22.30 34.95 24.58
N ASP A 327 -22.74 36.04 25.20
CA ASP A 327 -22.01 37.29 25.33
C ASP A 327 -21.25 37.40 26.66
N SER A 328 -21.71 36.71 27.71
CA SER A 328 -21.05 36.70 29.01
C SER A 328 -19.79 35.82 29.02
N SER A 329 -18.65 36.46 29.24
CA SER A 329 -17.35 35.78 29.38
C SER A 329 -17.30 34.77 30.51
N VAL A 330 -18.06 34.97 31.60
CA VAL A 330 -18.15 33.99 32.68
C VAL A 330 -18.87 32.72 32.21
N TYR A 331 -19.99 32.88 31.51
CA TYR A 331 -20.80 31.75 31.07
C TYR A 331 -20.15 30.99 29.93
N TYR A 332 -19.69 31.65 28.85
CA TYR A 332 -19.06 30.90 27.77
C TYR A 332 -17.74 30.25 28.19
N SER A 333 -16.97 30.84 29.12
CA SER A 333 -15.76 30.20 29.64
C SER A 333 -16.11 28.88 30.33
N ARG A 334 -17.18 28.86 31.13
CA ARG A 334 -17.69 27.65 31.78
C ARG A 334 -18.26 26.65 30.75
N TYR A 335 -19.07 27.10 29.80
CA TYR A 335 -19.70 26.23 28.80
C TYR A 335 -18.70 25.57 27.87
N LEU A 336 -17.71 26.31 27.36
CA LEU A 336 -16.72 25.75 26.44
C LEU A 336 -15.92 24.62 27.08
N SER A 337 -15.51 24.78 28.35
CA SER A 337 -14.82 23.72 29.10
C SER A 337 -15.62 22.44 29.21
N PHE A 338 -16.94 22.53 29.38
CA PHE A 338 -17.80 21.34 29.42
C PHE A 338 -18.06 20.75 28.03
N LEU A 339 -18.43 21.59 27.05
CA LEU A 339 -18.79 21.14 25.71
C LEU A 339 -17.63 20.43 25.00
N TYR A 340 -16.41 20.97 25.10
CA TYR A 340 -15.24 20.32 24.50
C TYR A 340 -14.96 18.97 25.13
N LYS A 341 -15.04 18.87 26.45
CA LYS A 341 -14.82 17.61 27.18
C LYS A 341 -15.83 16.55 26.75
N VAL A 342 -17.13 16.87 26.79
CA VAL A 342 -18.19 15.92 26.42
C VAL A 342 -18.05 15.48 24.96
N LEU A 343 -17.84 16.40 24.02
CA LEU A 343 -17.69 16.04 22.60
C LEU A 343 -16.48 15.13 22.36
N MET A 344 -15.36 15.39 23.02
CA MET A 344 -14.14 14.58 22.88
C MET A 344 -14.34 13.17 23.43
N GLU A 345 -14.90 13.04 24.64
CA GLU A 345 -15.18 11.74 25.27
C GLU A 345 -16.15 10.90 24.43
N GLN A 346 -17.23 11.52 23.95
CA GLN A 346 -18.21 10.84 23.10
C GLN A 346 -17.61 10.42 21.74
N THR A 347 -16.79 11.27 21.12
CA THR A 347 -16.09 10.90 19.88
C THR A 347 -15.15 9.73 20.10
N LYS A 348 -14.44 9.69 21.23
CA LYS A 348 -13.52 8.61 21.60
C LYS A 348 -14.26 7.27 21.77
N GLN A 349 -15.36 7.26 22.53
CA GLN A 349 -16.16 6.04 22.75
C GLN A 349 -16.61 5.39 21.43
N ILE A 350 -17.07 6.20 20.49
CA ILE A 350 -17.51 5.72 19.17
C ILE A 350 -16.34 5.14 18.34
N ILE A 351 -15.13 5.67 18.51
CA ILE A 351 -13.95 5.22 17.78
C ILE A 351 -13.40 3.91 18.35
N GLU A 352 -13.51 3.68 19.66
CA GLU A 352 -13.03 2.46 20.33
C GLU A 352 -13.78 1.20 19.91
N ASP A 353 -15.06 1.32 19.53
CA ASP A 353 -15.90 0.22 19.05
C ASP A 353 -15.52 -0.32 17.65
N VAL A 354 -14.59 0.32 16.94
CA VAL A 354 -14.16 -0.08 15.60
C VAL A 354 -12.81 -0.81 15.65
N SER A 355 -12.76 -2.04 15.15
CA SER A 355 -11.53 -2.85 15.02
C SER A 355 -10.55 -2.23 14.01
N ALA A 356 -9.80 -1.21 14.44
CA ALA A 356 -8.81 -0.54 13.63
C ALA A 356 -7.53 -0.22 14.40
N ASP A 357 -6.45 -0.05 13.64
CA ASP A 357 -5.13 0.43 14.05
C ASP A 357 -5.22 1.68 14.96
N GLU A 358 -4.41 1.73 16.02
CA GLU A 358 -4.37 2.82 17.02
C GLU A 358 -4.07 4.18 16.37
N LEU A 359 -3.20 4.21 15.35
CA LEU A 359 -2.93 5.43 14.58
C LEU A 359 -4.17 5.95 13.84
N TYR A 360 -5.03 5.05 13.38
CA TYR A 360 -6.27 5.45 12.70
C TYR A 360 -7.30 6.02 13.66
N LYS A 361 -7.37 5.48 14.89
CA LYS A 361 -8.25 6.02 15.95
C LYS A 361 -7.92 7.48 16.25
N VAL A 362 -6.63 7.80 16.35
CA VAL A 362 -6.14 9.18 16.55
C VAL A 362 -6.56 10.12 15.42
N LEU A 363 -6.49 9.67 14.16
CA LEU A 363 -6.85 10.49 13.02
C LEU A 363 -8.37 10.80 12.99
N ARG A 364 -9.20 9.81 13.33
CA ARG A 364 -10.66 9.99 13.38
C ARG A 364 -11.12 11.02 14.40
N MET A 365 -10.37 11.23 15.49
CA MET A 365 -10.67 12.29 16.47
C MET A 365 -10.69 13.70 15.84
N ARG A 366 -10.00 13.92 14.71
CA ARG A 366 -9.97 15.21 14.02
C ARG A 366 -11.31 15.58 13.37
N ALA A 367 -12.14 14.58 13.05
CA ALA A 367 -13.46 14.78 12.48
C ALA A 367 -14.56 15.03 13.51
N ARG A 368 -14.19 15.23 14.79
CA ARG A 368 -15.12 15.73 15.81
C ARG A 368 -15.84 16.99 15.32
N PRO A 369 -17.09 17.24 15.75
CA PRO A 369 -17.74 18.51 15.49
C PRO A 369 -16.92 19.71 15.99
N LYS A 370 -16.97 20.80 15.24
CA LYS A 370 -16.32 22.08 15.58
C LYS A 370 -17.28 22.94 16.38
N ILE A 371 -16.77 23.64 17.39
CA ILE A 371 -17.55 24.62 18.15
C ILE A 371 -17.20 26.03 17.68
N LEU A 372 -18.21 26.80 17.28
CA LEU A 372 -18.08 28.22 17.01
C LEU A 372 -18.80 29.05 18.08
N LEU A 373 -18.20 30.15 18.50
CA LEU A 373 -18.74 31.08 19.50
C LEU A 373 -19.09 32.41 18.84
N ALA A 374 -20.36 32.82 18.95
CA ALA A 374 -20.85 34.15 18.61
C ALA A 374 -21.28 34.90 19.87
N SER A 375 -21.07 36.21 19.90
CA SER A 375 -21.49 37.07 21.03
C SER A 375 -22.63 38.02 20.67
N THR A 376 -22.99 38.11 19.39
CA THR A 376 -24.07 38.99 18.91
C THR A 376 -24.99 38.24 17.97
N TYR A 377 -26.20 38.79 17.78
CA TYR A 377 -27.17 38.27 16.82
C TYR A 377 -26.60 38.21 15.40
N GLU A 378 -25.89 39.27 14.97
CA GLU A 378 -25.33 39.39 13.63
C GLU A 378 -24.19 38.39 13.36
N GLU A 379 -23.33 38.14 14.35
CA GLU A 379 -22.32 37.08 14.25
C GLU A 379 -22.97 35.71 14.11
N ALA A 380 -24.02 35.45 14.89
CA ALA A 380 -24.72 34.17 14.89
C ALA A 380 -25.44 33.90 13.55
N THR A 381 -26.18 34.89 13.01
CA THR A 381 -26.85 34.71 11.71
C THR A 381 -25.86 34.50 10.58
N LYS A 382 -24.73 35.22 10.59
CA LYS A 382 -23.67 35.03 9.59
C LYS A 382 -23.12 33.60 9.61
N ILE A 383 -22.81 33.06 10.79
CA ILE A 383 -22.32 31.68 10.92
C ILE A 383 -23.36 30.68 10.42
N ILE A 384 -24.64 30.88 10.78
CA ILE A 384 -25.72 30.02 10.31
C ILE A 384 -25.83 30.04 8.78
N ASP A 385 -25.77 31.21 8.15
CA ASP A 385 -25.89 31.33 6.69
C ASP A 385 -24.72 30.68 5.96
N GLU A 386 -23.50 30.86 6.48
CA GLU A 386 -22.25 30.34 5.91
C GLU A 386 -22.17 28.81 6.04
N TYR A 387 -22.58 28.26 7.20
CA TYR A 387 -22.41 26.84 7.53
C TYR A 387 -23.73 26.05 7.62
N LYS A 388 -24.85 26.55 7.09
CA LYS A 388 -26.19 25.94 7.20
C LYS A 388 -26.24 24.43 6.91
N ASN A 389 -25.49 23.97 5.90
CA ASN A 389 -25.46 22.56 5.48
C ASN A 389 -24.69 21.64 6.45
N TYR A 390 -23.95 22.22 7.39
CA TYR A 390 -23.06 21.54 8.34
C TYR A 390 -23.49 21.74 9.80
N MET A 391 -24.53 22.54 10.05
CA MET A 391 -25.03 22.82 11.39
C MET A 391 -25.53 21.54 12.08
N LEU A 392 -25.00 21.29 13.28
CA LEU A 392 -25.38 20.19 14.16
C LEU A 392 -26.40 20.64 15.21
N CYS A 393 -26.14 21.79 15.84
CA CYS A 393 -26.95 22.32 16.92
C CYS A 393 -26.68 23.83 17.11
N LEU A 394 -27.72 24.54 17.54
CA LEU A 394 -27.63 25.91 18.05
C LEU A 394 -27.87 25.91 19.56
N ILE A 395 -26.94 26.46 20.33
CA ILE A 395 -27.10 26.79 21.74
C ILE A 395 -27.13 28.31 21.82
N THR A 396 -28.20 28.90 22.32
CA THR A 396 -28.34 30.36 22.39
C THR A 396 -28.83 30.80 23.75
N ASP A 397 -28.20 31.84 24.31
CA ASP A 397 -28.81 32.60 25.40
C ASP A 397 -30.10 33.29 24.91
N VAL A 398 -30.93 33.76 25.83
CA VAL A 398 -32.15 34.50 25.50
C VAL A 398 -31.86 35.98 25.22
N LYS A 399 -30.91 36.55 25.96
CA LYS A 399 -30.62 37.99 25.98
C LYS A 399 -29.18 38.25 25.55
N TYR A 400 -29.00 39.04 24.50
CA TYR A 400 -27.70 39.56 24.06
C TYR A 400 -27.89 40.70 23.06
N GLU A 401 -26.80 41.30 22.60
CA GLU A 401 -26.84 42.42 21.68
C GLU A 401 -27.35 42.04 20.28
N LYS A 402 -28.27 42.86 19.78
CA LYS A 402 -28.73 42.88 18.39
C LYS A 402 -28.61 44.31 17.87
N SER A 403 -27.84 44.50 16.81
CA SER A 403 -27.58 45.79 16.18
C SER A 403 -26.98 46.82 17.16
N GLY A 404 -26.14 46.34 18.08
CA GLY A 404 -25.47 47.14 19.12
C GLY A 404 -26.34 47.51 20.33
N ILE A 405 -27.56 46.97 20.45
CA ILE A 405 -28.47 47.22 21.58
C ILE A 405 -28.86 45.87 22.21
N ILE A 406 -28.84 45.78 23.54
CA ILE A 406 -29.28 44.59 24.27
C ILE A 406 -30.77 44.34 24.02
N ASP A 407 -31.11 43.17 23.49
CA ASP A 407 -32.48 42.76 23.20
C ASP A 407 -32.84 41.55 24.07
N GLU A 408 -33.83 41.72 24.95
CA GLU A 408 -34.32 40.69 25.89
C GLU A 408 -34.88 39.45 25.18
N ASN A 409 -35.15 39.52 23.87
CA ASN A 409 -35.67 38.40 23.09
C ASN A 409 -34.76 38.05 21.90
N ALA A 410 -33.48 38.44 21.93
CA ALA A 410 -32.53 38.19 20.86
C ALA A 410 -32.44 36.69 20.51
N GLY A 411 -32.34 35.83 21.53
CA GLY A 411 -32.29 34.37 21.39
C GLY A 411 -33.55 33.77 20.77
N ILE A 412 -34.73 34.29 21.13
CA ILE A 412 -36.01 33.83 20.56
C ILE A 412 -36.11 34.25 19.09
N LYS A 413 -35.67 35.48 18.77
CA LYS A 413 -35.60 35.95 17.38
C LYS A 413 -34.62 35.12 16.56
N LEU A 414 -33.49 34.73 17.15
CA LEU A 414 -32.50 33.87 16.49
C LEU A 414 -33.08 32.48 16.26
N LEU A 415 -33.74 31.88 17.25
CA LEU A 415 -34.42 30.61 17.10
C LEU A 415 -35.42 30.64 15.93
N LYS A 416 -36.25 31.69 15.83
CA LYS A 416 -37.21 31.84 14.73
C LYS A 416 -36.51 31.98 13.38
N TYR A 417 -35.42 32.74 13.31
CA TYR A 417 -34.59 32.86 12.10
C TYR A 417 -34.03 31.50 11.69
N THR A 418 -33.37 30.81 12.63
CA THR A 418 -32.77 29.50 12.41
C THR A 418 -33.79 28.48 11.94
N ARG A 419 -35.00 28.47 12.51
CA ARG A 419 -36.08 27.58 12.06
C ARG A 419 -36.59 27.90 10.65
N GLY A 420 -36.53 29.16 10.23
CA GLY A 420 -36.86 29.56 8.86
C GLY A 420 -35.84 29.08 7.83
N VAL A 421 -34.57 28.95 8.23
CA VAL A 421 -33.47 28.47 7.36
C VAL A 421 -33.29 26.95 7.46
N LEU A 422 -33.42 26.40 8.66
CA LEU A 422 -33.19 25.00 9.04
C LEU A 422 -34.33 24.52 9.95
N GLU A 423 -35.37 23.94 9.34
CA GLU A 423 -36.61 23.57 10.02
C GLU A 423 -36.39 22.63 11.22
N ASN A 424 -35.50 21.64 11.07
CA ASN A 424 -35.33 20.54 12.03
C ASN A 424 -34.08 20.63 12.92
N LEU A 425 -33.32 21.74 12.91
CA LEU A 425 -32.09 21.85 13.70
C LEU A 425 -32.38 21.72 15.22
N PRO A 426 -31.65 20.88 15.98
CA PRO A 426 -31.72 20.88 17.45
C PRO A 426 -31.29 22.24 18.02
N VAL A 427 -32.14 22.84 18.87
CA VAL A 427 -31.86 24.13 19.52
C VAL A 427 -31.98 23.99 21.03
N ILE A 428 -30.95 24.46 21.73
CA ILE A 428 -30.97 24.70 23.17
C ILE A 428 -31.10 26.20 23.40
N MET A 429 -32.12 26.57 24.16
CA MET A 429 -32.21 27.89 24.78
C MET A 429 -31.69 27.81 26.20
N GLN A 430 -30.81 28.72 26.58
CA GLN A 430 -30.33 28.84 27.95
C GLN A 430 -30.71 30.20 28.54
N SER A 431 -31.01 30.23 29.84
CA SER A 431 -31.27 31.47 30.57
C SER A 431 -31.02 31.28 32.06
N SER A 432 -30.69 32.37 32.75
CA SER A 432 -30.71 32.44 34.21
C SER A 432 -32.11 32.69 34.77
N ASP A 433 -33.11 32.93 33.92
CA ASP A 433 -34.52 33.05 34.30
C ASP A 433 -35.30 31.81 33.81
N ILE A 434 -35.83 31.06 34.76
CA ILE A 434 -36.58 29.82 34.52
C ILE A 434 -37.93 30.06 33.81
N SER A 435 -38.44 31.30 33.82
CA SER A 435 -39.70 31.66 33.14
C SER A 435 -39.67 31.35 31.64
N TYR A 436 -38.48 31.40 31.02
CA TYR A 436 -38.26 31.12 29.60
C TYR A 436 -38.37 29.63 29.23
N GLU A 437 -38.45 28.72 30.20
CA GLU A 437 -38.65 27.29 29.94
C GLU A 437 -39.96 27.04 29.16
N LYS A 438 -41.05 27.73 29.54
CA LYS A 438 -42.33 27.64 28.84
C LYS A 438 -42.21 28.15 27.39
N THR A 439 -41.46 29.23 27.20
CA THR A 439 -41.21 29.82 25.88
C THR A 439 -40.37 28.89 25.01
N ALA A 440 -39.34 28.25 25.55
CA ALA A 440 -38.54 27.26 24.84
C ALA A 440 -39.38 26.05 24.42
N LYS A 441 -40.18 25.48 25.34
CA LYS A 441 -41.13 24.39 25.04
C LYS A 441 -42.12 24.76 23.94
N ALA A 442 -42.71 25.95 24.00
CA ALA A 442 -43.63 26.44 22.97
C ALA A 442 -42.98 26.56 21.58
N ASN A 443 -41.68 26.82 21.53
CA ASN A 443 -40.90 26.91 20.29
C ASN A 443 -40.17 25.60 19.93
N LYS A 444 -40.51 24.47 20.57
CA LYS A 444 -39.87 23.15 20.38
C LYS A 444 -38.34 23.20 20.53
N ALA A 445 -37.85 24.01 21.46
CA ALA A 445 -36.46 24.03 21.89
C ALA A 445 -36.33 23.42 23.28
N LEU A 446 -35.17 22.81 23.53
CA LEU A 446 -34.80 22.37 24.87
C LEU A 446 -34.36 23.58 25.68
N PHE A 447 -34.64 23.55 26.98
CA PHE A 447 -34.26 24.61 27.90
C PHE A 447 -33.20 24.11 28.87
N ILE A 448 -32.14 24.89 29.05
CA ILE A 448 -31.11 24.63 30.07
C ILE A 448 -31.04 25.84 31.01
N TYR A 449 -31.12 25.56 32.31
CA TYR A 449 -31.03 26.59 33.34
C TYR A 449 -29.56 26.87 33.67
N LYS A 450 -29.10 28.11 33.49
CA LYS A 450 -27.66 28.49 33.64
C LYS A 450 -27.10 28.19 35.04
N ASN A 451 -27.95 28.25 36.07
CA ASN A 451 -27.58 28.01 37.46
C ASN A 451 -27.95 26.60 37.95
N SER A 452 -28.15 25.64 37.04
CA SER A 452 -28.35 24.23 37.42
C SER A 452 -27.09 23.66 38.08
N ASP A 453 -27.30 22.90 39.16
CA ASP A 453 -26.25 22.14 39.85
C ASP A 453 -25.79 20.92 39.01
N THR A 454 -26.64 20.44 38.08
CA THR A 454 -26.43 19.26 37.22
C THR A 454 -26.13 19.61 35.77
N LEU A 455 -25.68 20.84 35.50
CA LEU A 455 -25.48 21.37 34.15
C LEU A 455 -24.64 20.46 33.24
N TYR A 456 -23.59 19.82 33.78
CA TYR A 456 -22.73 18.91 33.01
C TYR A 456 -23.49 17.68 32.49
N GLU A 457 -24.26 17.02 33.37
CA GLU A 457 -25.05 15.83 33.03
C GLU A 457 -26.16 16.18 32.02
N GLU A 458 -26.75 17.37 32.13
CA GLU A 458 -27.75 17.85 31.17
C GLU A 458 -27.17 17.99 29.75
N PHE A 459 -25.98 18.57 29.61
CA PHE A 459 -25.29 18.63 28.30
C PHE A 459 -24.85 17.26 27.80
N GLN A 460 -24.35 16.40 28.68
CA GLN A 460 -23.96 15.05 28.30
C GLN A 460 -25.17 14.26 27.78
N ASN A 461 -26.29 14.29 28.51
CA ASN A 461 -27.53 13.65 28.09
C ASN A 461 -28.05 14.24 26.77
N PHE A 462 -27.91 15.54 26.56
CA PHE A 462 -28.29 16.17 25.30
C PHE A 462 -27.43 15.68 24.13
N ILE A 463 -26.10 15.75 24.25
CA ILE A 463 -25.17 15.39 23.18
C ILE A 463 -25.35 13.91 22.81
N THR A 464 -25.48 13.02 23.80
CA THR A 464 -25.66 11.58 23.57
C THR A 464 -26.99 11.27 22.86
N ASN A 465 -28.10 11.87 23.31
CA ASN A 465 -29.44 11.49 22.85
C ASN A 465 -29.92 12.25 21.62
N TYR A 466 -29.44 13.47 21.39
CA TYR A 466 -29.96 14.36 20.33
C TYR A 466 -28.96 14.64 19.21
N LEU A 467 -27.65 14.41 19.41
CA LEU A 467 -26.62 14.70 18.40
C LEU A 467 -26.02 13.44 17.73
N GLY A 468 -26.61 12.26 17.97
CA GLY A 468 -26.24 11.02 17.28
C GLY A 468 -25.01 10.29 17.84
N PHE A 469 -24.51 10.70 19.01
CA PHE A 469 -23.35 10.06 19.66
C PHE A 469 -23.69 8.75 20.38
N GLY A 470 -24.96 8.53 20.76
CA GLY A 470 -25.43 7.26 21.31
C GLY A 470 -25.78 6.18 20.26
N ASP A 471 -26.48 5.15 20.71
CA ASP A 471 -27.09 4.14 19.83
C ASP A 471 -28.12 4.78 18.89
N PHE A 472 -28.27 4.24 17.69
CA PHE A 472 -29.36 4.66 16.81
C PHE A 472 -30.67 4.08 17.34
N VAL A 473 -31.55 4.95 17.81
CA VAL A 473 -32.89 4.59 18.26
C VAL A 473 -33.87 4.80 17.10
N PHE A 474 -34.38 3.71 16.54
CA PHE A 474 -35.45 3.75 15.55
C PHE A 474 -36.76 4.11 16.23
N LYS A 475 -37.45 5.12 15.72
CA LYS A 475 -38.69 5.67 16.29
C LYS A 475 -39.85 5.60 15.30
N ASP A 476 -41.06 5.48 15.82
CA ASP A 476 -42.29 5.62 15.03
C ASP A 476 -42.58 7.11 14.70
N SER A 477 -43.65 7.37 13.94
CA SER A 477 -44.10 8.73 13.60
C SER A 477 -44.47 9.58 14.82
N ASN A 478 -44.76 8.94 15.96
CA ASN A 478 -45.13 9.57 17.23
C ASN A 478 -43.92 9.78 18.15
N GLY A 479 -42.74 9.29 17.77
CA GLY A 479 -41.49 9.42 18.53
C GLY A 479 -41.21 8.29 19.53
N ASN A 480 -42.01 7.22 19.56
CA ASN A 480 -41.79 6.07 20.44
C ASN A 480 -40.70 5.16 19.88
N GLU A 481 -39.87 4.57 20.76
CA GLU A 481 -38.80 3.64 20.39
C GLU A 481 -39.36 2.30 19.87
N ILE A 482 -38.90 1.89 18.68
CA ILE A 482 -39.21 0.61 18.03
C ILE A 482 -38.07 -0.38 18.25
N SER A 483 -36.84 0.06 17.99
CA SER A 483 -35.64 -0.76 18.14
C SER A 483 -34.38 0.10 18.24
N ARG A 484 -33.26 -0.55 18.55
CA ARG A 484 -31.97 0.11 18.79
C ARG A 484 -30.84 -0.58 18.04
N ALA A 485 -29.86 0.19 17.59
CA ALA A 485 -28.65 -0.31 16.96
C ALA A 485 -27.40 0.42 17.48
N SER A 486 -26.46 -0.31 18.06
CA SER A 486 -25.21 0.28 18.59
C SER A 486 -24.12 0.43 17.53
N ASN A 487 -24.10 -0.44 16.51
CA ASN A 487 -23.11 -0.46 15.44
C ASN A 487 -23.72 -0.61 14.04
N ILE A 488 -22.90 -0.39 13.00
CA ILE A 488 -23.34 -0.40 11.59
C ILE A 488 -23.97 -1.75 11.17
N ARG A 489 -23.49 -2.87 11.70
CA ARG A 489 -24.03 -4.22 11.39
C ARG A 489 -25.43 -4.40 11.98
N GLN A 490 -25.63 -3.98 13.23
CA GLN A 490 -26.95 -3.97 13.85
C GLN A 490 -27.88 -2.99 13.13
N PHE A 491 -27.38 -1.82 12.77
CA PHE A 491 -28.13 -0.81 12.01
C PHE A 491 -28.64 -1.39 10.68
N GLU A 492 -27.78 -2.06 9.91
CA GLU A 492 -28.17 -2.75 8.66
C GLU A 492 -29.26 -3.81 8.91
N LYS A 493 -29.10 -4.62 9.97
CA LYS A 493 -30.07 -5.67 10.33
C LYS A 493 -31.43 -5.10 10.70
N GLN A 494 -31.47 -3.99 11.45
CA GLN A 494 -32.70 -3.32 11.83
C GLN A 494 -33.34 -2.58 10.66
N LEU A 495 -32.53 -1.94 9.80
CA LEU A 495 -33.03 -1.24 8.61
C LEU A 495 -33.84 -2.16 7.68
N LYS A 496 -33.51 -3.46 7.63
CA LYS A 496 -34.28 -4.48 6.90
C LYS A 496 -35.66 -4.76 7.51
N ARG A 497 -35.87 -4.48 8.80
CA ARG A 497 -37.03 -4.92 9.59
C ARG A 497 -37.97 -3.78 10.01
N ILE A 498 -37.48 -2.54 10.07
CA ILE A 498 -38.29 -1.40 10.56
C ILE A 498 -39.48 -1.08 9.64
N PRO A 499 -40.55 -0.46 10.16
CA PRO A 499 -41.66 0.04 9.34
C PRO A 499 -41.26 1.23 8.45
N ASP A 500 -41.96 1.44 7.34
CA ASP A 500 -41.71 2.55 6.40
C ASP A 500 -41.93 3.93 7.05
N ASP A 501 -42.89 4.05 7.97
CA ASP A 501 -43.13 5.31 8.70
C ASP A 501 -41.91 5.72 9.54
N SER A 502 -41.18 4.75 10.10
CA SER A 502 -39.93 5.00 10.83
C SER A 502 -38.83 5.46 9.88
N LEU A 503 -38.71 4.83 8.71
CA LEU A 503 -37.75 5.22 7.68
C LEU A 503 -37.97 6.66 7.23
N LEU A 504 -39.23 7.06 6.99
CA LEU A 504 -39.61 8.42 6.63
C LEU A 504 -39.37 9.41 7.77
N PHE A 505 -39.67 9.02 9.02
CA PHE A 505 -39.41 9.83 10.21
C PHE A 505 -37.94 10.21 10.36
N HIS A 506 -37.02 9.24 10.17
CA HIS A 506 -35.58 9.46 10.31
C HIS A 506 -34.93 10.11 9.09
N SER A 507 -35.39 9.80 7.88
CA SER A 507 -34.83 10.35 6.64
C SER A 507 -35.19 11.83 6.45
N SER A 508 -36.40 12.23 6.83
CA SER A 508 -36.84 13.64 6.76
C SER A 508 -36.15 14.57 7.75
N ARG A 509 -35.40 14.01 8.72
CA ARG A 509 -34.73 14.74 9.82
C ARG A 509 -33.22 14.52 9.84
N ASP A 510 -32.65 13.99 8.77
CA ASP A 510 -31.21 13.73 8.61
C ASP A 510 -30.57 12.83 9.68
N HIS A 511 -31.38 12.09 10.45
CA HIS A 511 -30.90 11.29 11.58
C HIS A 511 -29.87 10.25 11.14
N PHE A 512 -30.06 9.62 9.97
CA PHE A 512 -29.13 8.64 9.42
C PHE A 512 -27.78 9.26 9.08
N SER A 513 -27.78 10.42 8.41
CA SER A 513 -26.53 11.10 8.04
C SER A 513 -25.77 11.58 9.29
N MET A 514 -26.49 12.07 10.30
CA MET A 514 -25.90 12.53 11.56
C MET A 514 -25.25 11.39 12.33
N TRP A 515 -25.93 10.25 12.47
CA TRP A 515 -25.42 9.08 13.19
C TRP A 515 -24.22 8.42 12.51
N LEU A 516 -24.23 8.34 11.17
CA LEU A 516 -23.09 7.85 10.37
C LEU A 516 -21.88 8.78 10.45
N MET A 517 -22.13 10.10 10.43
CA MET A 517 -21.07 11.11 10.55
C MET A 517 -20.42 11.09 11.94
N ALA A 518 -21.20 10.93 13.01
CA ALA A 518 -20.68 10.77 14.37
C ALA A 518 -19.74 9.56 14.49
N ARG A 519 -20.00 8.52 13.68
CA ARG A 519 -19.15 7.32 13.51
C ARG A 519 -18.07 7.48 12.43
N GLY A 520 -17.78 8.66 11.93
CA GLY A 520 -16.71 8.89 10.95
C GLY A 520 -16.93 8.17 9.60
N GLU A 521 -18.17 7.83 9.24
CA GLU A 521 -18.47 7.28 7.92
C GLU A 521 -18.82 8.39 6.93
N ILE A 522 -17.82 9.25 6.68
CA ILE A 522 -17.92 10.49 5.90
C ILE A 522 -18.51 10.25 4.50
N ARG A 523 -18.07 9.19 3.80
CA ARG A 523 -18.58 8.87 2.46
C ARG A 523 -20.06 8.47 2.48
N ALA A 524 -20.45 7.62 3.43
CA ALA A 524 -21.84 7.20 3.59
C ALA A 524 -22.74 8.39 3.95
N ALA A 525 -22.28 9.25 4.86
CA ALA A 525 -22.96 10.49 5.21
C ALA A 525 -23.10 11.43 3.99
N ARG A 526 -22.05 11.61 3.17
CA ARG A 526 -22.06 12.43 1.95
C ARG A 526 -23.05 11.95 0.89
N ILE A 527 -23.28 10.65 0.78
CA ILE A 527 -24.24 10.07 -0.18
C ILE A 527 -25.68 10.29 0.30
N ILE A 528 -25.92 10.24 1.62
CA ILE A 528 -27.25 10.38 2.22
C ILE A 528 -27.67 11.85 2.32
N ASN A 529 -26.77 12.73 2.76
CA ASN A 529 -27.04 14.14 3.07
C ASN A 529 -27.67 14.97 1.91
N PRO A 530 -27.36 14.75 0.62
CA PRO A 530 -27.96 15.53 -0.48
C PRO A 530 -29.28 14.97 -1.02
N LYS A 531 -29.75 13.77 -0.61
CA LYS A 531 -30.97 13.16 -1.16
C LYS A 531 -32.17 13.39 -0.25
N LYS A 532 -33.15 14.16 -0.71
CA LYS A 532 -34.42 14.33 -0.01
C LYS A 532 -35.29 13.08 -0.24
N VAL A 533 -36.22 12.81 0.68
CA VAL A 533 -37.24 11.74 0.50
C VAL A 533 -38.00 11.90 -0.83
N THR A 534 -38.12 13.13 -1.32
CA THR A 534 -38.73 13.49 -2.61
C THR A 534 -37.95 13.04 -3.85
N ASP A 535 -36.69 12.63 -3.69
CA ASP A 535 -35.82 12.21 -4.81
C ASP A 535 -35.96 10.71 -5.12
N PHE A 536 -36.80 9.98 -4.37
CA PHE A 536 -37.05 8.55 -4.53
C PHE A 536 -38.50 8.29 -4.94
N SER A 537 -38.70 7.33 -5.82
CA SER A 537 -40.02 6.95 -6.36
C SER A 537 -40.89 6.24 -5.30
N SER A 538 -40.26 5.61 -4.30
CA SER A 538 -40.92 4.91 -3.19
C SER A 538 -40.02 4.79 -1.95
N LEU A 539 -40.63 4.54 -0.78
CA LEU A 539 -39.89 4.29 0.47
C LEU A 539 -39.09 2.97 0.44
N SER A 540 -39.56 1.98 -0.33
CA SER A 540 -38.82 0.74 -0.55
C SER A 540 -37.51 0.98 -1.30
N GLU A 541 -37.53 1.87 -2.30
CA GLU A 541 -36.33 2.26 -3.06
C GLU A 541 -35.30 2.99 -2.17
N LEU A 542 -35.76 3.87 -1.28
CA LEU A 542 -34.89 4.51 -0.28
C LEU A 542 -34.23 3.48 0.65
N ARG A 543 -34.99 2.47 1.11
CA ARG A 543 -34.46 1.39 1.95
C ARG A 543 -33.41 0.57 1.22
N GLU A 544 -33.68 0.18 -0.02
CA GLU A 544 -32.71 -0.56 -0.84
C GLU A 544 -31.47 0.28 -1.15
N ALA A 545 -31.63 1.57 -1.44
CA ALA A 545 -30.51 2.48 -1.67
C ALA A 545 -29.60 2.58 -0.42
N LEU A 546 -30.18 2.69 0.78
CA LEU A 546 -29.41 2.70 2.02
C LEU A 546 -28.70 1.36 2.28
N LEU A 547 -29.37 0.23 2.05
CA LEU A 547 -28.78 -1.10 2.19
C LEU A 547 -27.65 -1.35 1.18
N ASN A 548 -27.86 -0.97 -0.08
CA ASN A 548 -26.85 -1.07 -1.14
C ASN A 548 -25.66 -0.18 -0.84
N MET A 549 -25.86 1.04 -0.35
CA MET A 549 -24.77 1.92 0.06
C MET A 549 -23.95 1.33 1.22
N ILE A 550 -24.61 0.78 2.25
CA ILE A 550 -23.91 0.10 3.35
C ILE A 550 -23.11 -1.11 2.82
N LYS A 551 -23.69 -1.86 1.88
CA LYS A 551 -23.07 -3.03 1.25
C LYS A 551 -21.91 -2.65 0.33
N GLU A 552 -22.03 -1.61 -0.49
CA GLU A 552 -20.97 -1.06 -1.35
C GLU A 552 -19.82 -0.54 -0.50
N HIS A 553 -20.12 0.21 0.55
CA HIS A 553 -19.12 0.71 1.48
C HIS A 553 -18.33 -0.42 2.16
N ARG A 554 -19.00 -1.52 2.52
CA ARG A 554 -18.37 -2.72 3.06
C ARG A 554 -17.54 -3.45 2.00
N ASN A 555 -18.10 -3.67 0.82
CA ASN A 555 -17.45 -4.38 -0.28
C ASN A 555 -16.26 -3.62 -0.89
N GLU A 556 -16.23 -2.28 -0.85
CA GLU A 556 -15.08 -1.48 -1.26
C GLU A 556 -13.92 -1.56 -0.25
N LYS A 557 -14.23 -1.60 1.06
CA LYS A 557 -13.24 -1.78 2.13
C LYS A 557 -12.76 -3.22 2.27
N GLU A 558 -13.42 -4.20 1.67
CA GLU A 558 -13.15 -5.65 1.84
C GLU A 558 -12.70 -6.33 0.53
N LYS A 559 -12.02 -5.68 -0.42
CA LYS A 559 -11.48 -6.37 -1.60
C LYS A 559 -9.97 -6.16 -1.73
N GLY A 560 -9.24 -7.24 -1.96
CA GLY A 560 -7.78 -7.24 -2.05
C GLY A 560 -7.06 -7.20 -0.70
N ASN A 561 -7.78 -7.43 0.41
CA ASN A 561 -7.23 -7.33 1.76
C ASN A 561 -6.83 -8.67 2.36
N ILE A 562 -5.98 -8.60 3.39
CA ILE A 562 -5.63 -9.72 4.26
C ILE A 562 -6.49 -9.62 5.51
N ILE A 563 -7.35 -10.61 5.75
CA ILE A 563 -8.35 -10.59 6.83
C ILE A 563 -8.09 -11.75 7.80
N PRO A 564 -8.02 -11.52 9.12
CA PRO A 564 -8.02 -12.60 10.09
C PRO A 564 -9.26 -13.49 9.95
N PHE A 565 -9.08 -14.80 9.82
CA PHE A 565 -10.18 -15.74 9.71
C PHE A 565 -10.75 -16.08 11.08
N ASP A 566 -12.00 -15.69 11.34
CA ASP A 566 -12.76 -16.02 12.54
C ASP A 566 -14.18 -16.49 12.19
N GLU A 567 -14.91 -17.01 13.18
CA GLU A 567 -16.24 -17.58 13.00
C GLU A 567 -17.26 -16.51 12.53
N GLY A 568 -17.96 -16.78 11.42
CA GLY A 568 -18.94 -15.87 10.83
C GLY A 568 -18.39 -14.90 9.77
N VAL A 569 -17.12 -15.01 9.38
CA VAL A 569 -16.55 -14.27 8.23
C VAL A 569 -17.04 -14.89 6.91
N ASP A 570 -17.51 -14.04 6.00
CA ASP A 570 -17.95 -14.46 4.66
C ASP A 570 -16.70 -14.67 3.77
N VAL A 571 -16.44 -15.92 3.38
CA VAL A 571 -15.26 -16.29 2.59
C VAL A 571 -15.53 -16.01 1.13
N SER A 572 -14.67 -15.19 0.52
CA SER A 572 -14.73 -14.90 -0.91
C SER A 572 -13.34 -14.94 -1.53
N GLU A 573 -13.29 -15.20 -2.83
CA GLU A 573 -12.05 -15.12 -3.63
C GLU A 573 -11.44 -13.72 -3.64
N SER A 574 -12.17 -12.71 -3.19
CA SER A 574 -11.70 -11.33 -3.24
C SER A 574 -10.71 -10.95 -2.14
N ASN A 575 -10.52 -11.80 -1.14
CA ASN A 575 -9.59 -11.59 -0.03
C ASN A 575 -8.74 -12.81 0.24
N ILE A 576 -7.64 -12.58 0.97
CA ILE A 576 -6.84 -13.64 1.56
C ILE A 576 -7.09 -13.67 3.06
N PHE A 577 -7.18 -14.87 3.62
CA PHE A 577 -7.54 -15.07 5.01
C PHE A 577 -6.36 -15.61 5.84
N THR A 578 -6.09 -15.04 7.02
CA THR A 578 -5.03 -15.52 7.92
C THR A 578 -5.59 -16.36 9.05
N LEU A 579 -5.08 -17.58 9.21
CA LEU A 579 -5.48 -18.52 10.27
C LEU A 579 -4.66 -18.31 11.55
N ALA A 580 -3.38 -17.95 11.39
CA ALA A 580 -2.46 -17.66 12.47
C ALA A 580 -1.62 -16.42 12.14
N ASP A 581 -1.17 -15.72 13.18
CA ASP A 581 -0.37 -14.50 13.09
C ASP A 581 1.07 -14.79 12.62
N GLY A 582 1.83 -13.73 12.34
CA GLY A 582 3.22 -13.81 11.88
C GLY A 582 3.37 -13.47 10.39
N SER A 583 4.58 -13.69 9.86
CA SER A 583 4.88 -13.41 8.45
C SER A 583 4.15 -14.40 7.53
N LEU A 584 3.79 -13.95 6.33
CA LEU A 584 3.13 -14.78 5.30
C LEU A 584 4.13 -15.62 4.47
N GLY A 585 5.44 -15.41 4.66
CA GLY A 585 6.48 -15.95 3.78
C GLY A 585 6.50 -15.29 2.39
N GLY A 586 7.41 -15.72 1.52
CA GLY A 586 7.58 -15.19 0.16
C GLY A 586 6.33 -15.36 -0.69
N LYS A 587 5.89 -16.60 -0.87
CA LYS A 587 4.77 -16.94 -1.74
C LYS A 587 3.46 -16.33 -1.25
N GLY A 588 3.27 -16.32 0.07
CA GLY A 588 2.10 -15.71 0.70
C GLY A 588 2.03 -14.20 0.47
N ARG A 589 3.18 -13.50 0.52
CA ARG A 589 3.27 -12.07 0.13
C ARG A 589 2.97 -11.88 -1.36
N GLY A 590 3.53 -12.71 -2.23
CA GLY A 590 3.27 -12.67 -3.67
C GLY A 590 1.79 -12.86 -4.02
N LEU A 591 1.12 -13.84 -3.39
CA LEU A 591 -0.32 -14.06 -3.54
C LEU A 591 -1.16 -12.89 -3.02
N ALA A 592 -0.84 -12.36 -1.83
CA ALA A 592 -1.53 -11.19 -1.30
C ALA A 592 -1.40 -9.98 -2.22
N PHE A 593 -0.21 -9.78 -2.79
CA PHE A 593 0.05 -8.74 -3.76
C PHE A 593 -0.77 -8.91 -5.04
N ILE A 594 -0.81 -10.12 -5.63
CA ILE A 594 -1.66 -10.41 -6.81
C ILE A 594 -3.12 -10.14 -6.51
N ASN A 595 -3.61 -10.62 -5.37
CA ASN A 595 -5.01 -10.47 -5.00
C ASN A 595 -5.39 -8.98 -4.88
N ALA A 596 -4.51 -8.18 -4.28
CA ALA A 596 -4.67 -6.74 -4.25
C ALA A 596 -4.63 -6.12 -5.67
N LEU A 597 -3.68 -6.53 -6.51
CA LEU A 597 -3.52 -6.03 -7.87
C LEU A 597 -4.77 -6.29 -8.74
N ILE A 598 -5.29 -7.52 -8.74
CA ILE A 598 -6.48 -7.93 -9.52
C ILE A 598 -7.72 -7.13 -9.13
N HIS A 599 -7.93 -6.90 -7.84
CA HIS A 599 -9.10 -6.16 -7.37
C HIS A 599 -8.93 -4.65 -7.43
N ASN A 600 -7.72 -4.16 -7.71
CA ASN A 600 -7.41 -2.73 -7.81
C ASN A 600 -7.26 -2.26 -9.26
N TYR A 601 -6.89 -3.14 -10.18
CA TYR A 601 -6.75 -2.84 -11.60
C TYR A 601 -8.01 -3.18 -12.40
N GLU A 602 -8.38 -2.32 -13.35
CA GLU A 602 -9.59 -2.49 -14.17
C GLU A 602 -9.33 -3.40 -15.39
N PHE A 603 -8.99 -4.67 -15.14
CA PHE A 603 -8.70 -5.66 -16.19
C PHE A 603 -9.80 -5.78 -17.25
N ASN A 604 -11.07 -5.64 -16.84
CA ASN A 604 -12.22 -5.73 -17.74
C ASN A 604 -12.20 -4.69 -18.87
N LYS A 605 -11.50 -3.55 -18.71
CA LYS A 605 -11.36 -2.56 -19.79
C LYS A 605 -10.44 -3.02 -20.91
N HIS A 606 -9.45 -3.86 -20.59
CA HIS A 606 -8.43 -4.32 -21.54
C HIS A 606 -8.69 -5.75 -22.04
N ILE A 607 -9.37 -6.58 -21.24
CA ILE A 607 -9.65 -7.99 -21.58
C ILE A 607 -11.09 -8.35 -21.16
N PRO A 608 -12.11 -7.97 -21.94
CA PRO A 608 -13.51 -8.20 -21.57
C PRO A 608 -13.93 -9.68 -21.64
N ASP A 609 -13.27 -10.48 -22.49
CA ASP A 609 -13.70 -11.84 -22.86
C ASP A 609 -13.12 -12.97 -21.99
N ILE A 610 -12.39 -12.62 -20.93
CA ILE A 610 -11.86 -13.56 -19.94
C ILE A 610 -12.01 -12.99 -18.53
N GLN A 611 -12.29 -13.85 -17.55
CA GLN A 611 -12.35 -13.44 -16.15
C GLN A 611 -11.04 -13.78 -15.45
N ILE A 612 -10.32 -12.77 -14.97
CA ILE A 612 -9.11 -12.96 -14.16
C ILE A 612 -9.51 -13.14 -12.70
N ARG A 613 -9.00 -14.21 -12.06
CA ARG A 613 -9.36 -14.61 -10.68
C ARG A 613 -8.13 -15.12 -9.93
N THR A 614 -8.27 -15.20 -8.62
CA THR A 614 -7.39 -15.91 -7.68
C THR A 614 -8.19 -17.04 -7.02
N PRO A 615 -7.55 -18.17 -6.68
CA PRO A 615 -8.24 -19.21 -5.91
C PRO A 615 -8.48 -18.73 -4.47
N ILE A 616 -9.49 -19.29 -3.81
CA ILE A 616 -9.70 -19.06 -2.37
C ILE A 616 -8.44 -19.51 -1.63
N THR A 617 -7.86 -18.59 -0.86
CA THR A 617 -6.53 -18.75 -0.26
C THR A 617 -6.57 -18.39 1.22
N PHE A 618 -6.05 -19.31 2.05
CA PHE A 618 -5.82 -19.13 3.47
C PHE A 618 -4.33 -19.27 3.77
N ILE A 619 -3.83 -18.52 4.75
CA ILE A 619 -2.41 -18.54 5.14
C ILE A 619 -2.30 -18.78 6.65
N ILE A 620 -1.48 -19.74 7.03
CA ILE A 620 -1.00 -19.93 8.40
C ILE A 620 0.34 -19.19 8.49
N GLY A 621 0.37 -18.09 9.25
CA GLY A 621 1.59 -17.32 9.46
C GLY A 621 2.68 -18.08 10.21
N THR A 622 3.93 -17.60 10.10
CA THR A 622 5.12 -18.26 10.67
C THR A 622 5.07 -18.51 12.18
N HIS A 623 4.19 -17.83 12.93
CA HIS A 623 4.11 -18.00 14.37
C HIS A 623 3.65 -19.40 14.80
N GLU A 624 2.77 -20.04 14.01
CA GLU A 624 2.35 -21.43 14.27
C GLU A 624 3.54 -22.39 14.11
N PHE A 625 4.40 -22.19 13.10
CA PHE A 625 5.62 -22.98 12.91
C PHE A 625 6.56 -22.86 14.10
N GLU A 626 6.87 -21.64 14.54
CA GLU A 626 7.74 -21.40 15.70
C GLU A 626 7.20 -22.07 16.96
N THR A 627 5.89 -21.90 17.20
CA THR A 627 5.19 -22.47 18.35
C THR A 627 5.23 -23.99 18.31
N PHE A 628 4.97 -24.58 17.14
CA PHE A 628 5.01 -26.03 16.92
C PHE A 628 6.42 -26.61 17.17
N ILE A 629 7.46 -26.00 16.62
CA ILE A 629 8.85 -26.47 16.79
C ILE A 629 9.29 -26.36 18.26
N LYS A 630 8.99 -25.21 18.91
CA LYS A 630 9.41 -24.93 20.29
C LYS A 630 8.68 -25.81 21.30
N LYS A 631 7.36 -25.93 21.19
CA LYS A 631 6.53 -26.73 22.11
C LYS A 631 6.92 -28.21 22.10
N ASN A 632 7.25 -28.74 20.92
CA ASN A 632 7.55 -30.15 20.72
C ASN A 632 9.06 -30.47 20.76
N LYS A 633 9.93 -29.49 21.06
CA LYS A 633 11.41 -29.64 21.13
C LYS A 633 12.02 -30.30 19.88
N LEU A 634 11.49 -30.01 18.70
CA LEU A 634 11.84 -30.71 17.46
C LEU A 634 13.15 -30.23 16.83
N LEU A 635 13.59 -29.00 17.11
CA LEU A 635 14.71 -28.34 16.42
C LEU A 635 16.01 -29.16 16.46
N LYS A 636 16.45 -29.58 17.66
CA LYS A 636 17.71 -30.32 17.84
C LYS A 636 17.69 -31.64 17.06
N ARG A 637 16.61 -32.41 17.22
CA ARG A 637 16.42 -33.70 16.53
C ARG A 637 16.38 -33.50 15.01
N ALA A 638 15.69 -32.47 14.53
CA ALA A 638 15.55 -32.20 13.09
C ALA A 638 16.88 -31.79 12.43
N ILE A 639 17.76 -31.09 13.14
CA ILE A 639 19.08 -30.68 12.62
C ILE A 639 20.06 -31.86 12.61
N GLU A 640 20.18 -32.59 13.72
CA GLU A 640 21.18 -33.65 13.92
C GLU A 640 20.87 -34.94 13.13
N GLU A 641 19.59 -35.28 12.95
CA GLU A 641 19.19 -36.49 12.23
C GLU A 641 19.51 -36.39 10.73
N LYS A 642 20.13 -37.45 10.20
CA LYS A 642 20.50 -37.57 8.77
C LYS A 642 19.40 -38.26 7.96
N ASP A 643 18.62 -39.10 8.60
CA ASP A 643 17.50 -39.79 7.98
C ASP A 643 16.22 -38.94 8.02
N PHE A 644 15.82 -38.42 6.86
CA PHE A 644 14.65 -37.56 6.74
C PHE A 644 13.35 -38.25 7.13
N ALA A 645 13.22 -39.57 6.93
CA ALA A 645 12.01 -40.31 7.28
C ALA A 645 11.75 -40.29 8.80
N LYS A 646 12.81 -40.32 9.61
CA LYS A 646 12.70 -40.17 11.07
C LYS A 646 12.28 -38.78 11.50
N VAL A 647 12.71 -37.74 10.76
CA VAL A 647 12.27 -36.36 10.98
C VAL A 647 10.79 -36.23 10.65
N GLN A 648 10.34 -36.72 9.49
CA GLN A 648 8.93 -36.73 9.10
C GLN A 648 8.05 -37.42 10.15
N LYS A 649 8.44 -38.63 10.59
CA LYS A 649 7.69 -39.36 11.62
C LYS A 649 7.59 -38.57 12.94
N ALA A 650 8.68 -37.95 13.39
CA ALA A 650 8.68 -37.13 14.60
C ALA A 650 7.74 -35.90 14.48
N PHE A 651 7.63 -35.31 13.28
CA PHE A 651 6.70 -34.21 13.05
C PHE A 651 5.24 -34.69 13.06
N LEU A 652 4.93 -35.84 12.45
CA LEU A 652 3.56 -36.39 12.44
C LEU A 652 3.02 -36.74 13.83
N GLU A 653 3.87 -37.29 14.70
CA GLU A 653 3.53 -37.70 16.08
C GLU A 653 3.10 -36.53 16.98
N ASN A 654 3.42 -35.29 16.61
CA ASN A 654 3.12 -34.09 17.39
C ASN A 654 1.93 -33.30 16.80
N ASN A 655 1.22 -32.57 17.66
CA ASN A 655 0.01 -31.83 17.27
C ASN A 655 0.28 -30.33 17.05
N LEU A 656 -0.45 -29.75 16.09
CA LEU A 656 -0.57 -28.29 15.90
C LEU A 656 -1.31 -27.65 17.09
N SER A 657 -1.34 -26.32 17.15
CA SER A 657 -2.07 -25.62 18.20
C SER A 657 -3.59 -25.86 18.12
N ASN A 658 -4.25 -25.93 19.27
CA ASN A 658 -5.71 -26.13 19.36
C ASN A 658 -6.48 -25.00 18.64
N LYS A 659 -5.92 -23.78 18.62
CA LYS A 659 -6.51 -22.62 17.91
C LYS A 659 -6.51 -22.89 16.39
N THR A 660 -5.38 -23.33 15.85
CA THR A 660 -5.24 -23.65 14.42
C THR A 660 -6.13 -24.82 14.02
N ILE A 661 -6.17 -25.91 14.82
CA ILE A 661 -7.05 -27.07 14.55
C ILE A 661 -8.53 -26.67 14.52
N LYS A 662 -8.98 -25.82 15.46
CA LYS A 662 -10.37 -25.31 15.46
C LYS A 662 -10.69 -24.51 14.21
N LYS A 663 -9.79 -23.62 13.76
CA LYS A 663 -9.99 -22.83 12.54
C LYS A 663 -9.99 -23.71 11.28
N LEU A 664 -9.11 -24.71 11.21
CA LEU A 664 -9.09 -25.70 10.11
C LEU A 664 -10.39 -26.51 10.04
N ASN A 665 -10.97 -26.86 11.21
CA ASN A 665 -12.26 -27.55 11.26
C ASN A 665 -13.37 -26.70 10.61
N ILE A 666 -13.45 -25.41 10.93
CA ILE A 666 -14.42 -24.49 10.31
C ILE A 666 -14.14 -24.32 8.81
N LEU A 667 -12.86 -24.17 8.44
CA LEU A 667 -12.44 -24.00 7.05
C LEU A 667 -12.86 -25.18 6.14
N LEU A 668 -12.84 -26.41 6.65
CA LEU A 668 -13.29 -27.59 5.89
C LEU A 668 -14.81 -27.74 5.76
N ASP A 669 -15.61 -26.90 6.43
CA ASP A 669 -17.04 -26.75 6.12
C ASP A 669 -17.27 -25.88 4.87
N ILE A 670 -16.29 -25.03 4.56
CA ILE A 670 -16.34 -24.07 3.46
C ILE A 670 -15.68 -24.65 2.20
N LEU A 671 -14.51 -25.28 2.36
CA LEU A 671 -13.76 -25.87 1.25
C LEU A 671 -14.25 -27.27 0.88
N ASN A 672 -14.95 -27.37 -0.24
CA ASN A 672 -15.48 -28.63 -0.78
C ASN A 672 -14.67 -29.19 -1.97
N LYS A 673 -13.67 -28.46 -2.44
CA LYS A 673 -12.78 -28.86 -3.55
C LYS A 673 -11.47 -29.45 -3.03
N PRO A 674 -10.65 -30.08 -3.89
CA PRO A 674 -9.29 -30.46 -3.53
C PRO A 674 -8.46 -29.27 -3.04
N ILE A 675 -7.54 -29.54 -2.13
CA ILE A 675 -6.77 -28.53 -1.40
C ILE A 675 -5.29 -28.69 -1.70
N ALA A 676 -4.63 -27.58 -2.04
CA ALA A 676 -3.17 -27.49 -2.09
C ALA A 676 -2.64 -26.90 -0.78
N VAL A 677 -1.74 -27.63 -0.12
CA VAL A 677 -0.99 -27.20 1.06
C VAL A 677 0.44 -26.91 0.62
N ARG A 678 0.75 -25.62 0.48
CA ARG A 678 2.02 -25.13 -0.11
C ARG A 678 2.92 -24.53 0.97
N SER A 679 4.21 -24.80 0.85
CA SER A 679 5.28 -24.10 1.57
C SER A 679 5.34 -22.63 1.16
N SER A 680 5.63 -21.76 2.13
CA SER A 680 5.94 -20.34 1.94
C SER A 680 7.04 -19.93 2.93
N GLY A 681 8.29 -20.19 2.54
CA GLY A 681 9.47 -19.82 3.33
C GLY A 681 9.69 -18.31 3.39
N LEU A 682 10.39 -17.80 4.41
CA LEU A 682 10.66 -16.37 4.53
C LEU A 682 11.51 -15.84 3.38
N TYR A 683 12.53 -16.62 3.01
CA TYR A 683 13.52 -16.27 1.99
C TYR A 683 13.23 -16.90 0.63
N GLU A 684 12.14 -17.67 0.51
CA GLU A 684 11.76 -18.37 -0.72
C GLU A 684 11.65 -17.45 -1.94
N ASP A 685 11.12 -16.23 -1.74
CA ASP A 685 11.05 -15.18 -2.75
C ASP A 685 11.86 -13.93 -2.35
N SER A 686 12.98 -14.12 -1.64
CA SER A 686 13.93 -13.03 -1.38
C SER A 686 14.58 -12.56 -2.68
N LEU A 687 14.64 -11.25 -2.90
CA LEU A 687 15.25 -10.63 -4.08
C LEU A 687 16.76 -10.89 -4.21
N THR A 688 17.43 -11.29 -3.12
CA THR A 688 18.88 -11.51 -3.12
C THR A 688 19.26 -12.98 -3.27
N GLN A 689 18.46 -13.92 -2.74
CA GLN A 689 18.77 -15.36 -2.66
C GLN A 689 17.48 -16.23 -2.54
N PRO A 690 16.75 -16.50 -3.63
CA PRO A 690 15.51 -17.27 -3.62
C PRO A 690 15.76 -18.76 -3.32
N PHE A 691 14.93 -19.36 -2.48
CA PHE A 691 14.93 -20.79 -2.12
C PHE A 691 13.92 -21.60 -2.98
N ALA A 692 13.76 -21.21 -4.25
CA ALA A 692 12.64 -21.65 -5.08
C ALA A 692 12.66 -23.17 -5.36
N GLY A 693 11.58 -23.86 -4.94
CA GLY A 693 11.37 -25.29 -5.22
C GLY A 693 12.13 -26.26 -4.32
N ILE A 694 12.60 -25.79 -3.15
CA ILE A 694 13.30 -26.62 -2.17
C ILE A 694 12.31 -27.32 -1.23
N PHE A 695 11.20 -26.67 -0.93
CA PHE A 695 10.22 -27.14 0.04
C PHE A 695 9.03 -27.82 -0.65
N GLU A 696 8.45 -28.79 0.04
CA GLU A 696 7.42 -29.66 -0.53
C GLU A 696 6.05 -28.98 -0.63
N THR A 697 5.23 -29.41 -1.59
CA THR A 697 3.82 -29.04 -1.73
C THR A 697 2.95 -30.28 -1.83
N TYR A 698 1.87 -30.33 -1.05
CA TYR A 698 0.96 -31.46 -0.99
C TYR A 698 -0.40 -31.10 -1.59
N LEU A 699 -0.88 -31.91 -2.54
CA LEU A 699 -2.24 -31.83 -3.07
C LEU A 699 -3.11 -32.92 -2.46
N LEU A 700 -4.20 -32.52 -1.79
CA LEU A 700 -5.12 -33.37 -1.07
C LEU A 700 -6.45 -33.46 -1.82
N PRO A 701 -7.00 -34.67 -2.06
CA PRO A 701 -8.31 -34.83 -2.72
C PRO A 701 -9.49 -34.20 -1.95
N ASN A 702 -9.38 -34.08 -0.62
CA ASN A 702 -10.41 -33.52 0.27
C ASN A 702 -11.81 -34.15 0.12
N ASN A 703 -11.86 -35.46 -0.14
CA ASN A 703 -13.05 -36.22 -0.56
C ASN A 703 -13.50 -37.29 0.46
N HIS A 704 -12.81 -37.45 1.59
CA HIS A 704 -13.17 -38.46 2.58
C HIS A 704 -14.52 -38.12 3.23
N PRO A 705 -15.47 -39.08 3.36
CA PRO A 705 -16.80 -38.80 3.89
C PRO A 705 -16.77 -38.36 5.37
N ASP A 706 -15.87 -38.92 6.17
CA ASP A 706 -15.61 -38.44 7.52
C ASP A 706 -14.74 -37.17 7.50
N LYS A 707 -15.30 -36.08 8.03
CA LYS A 707 -14.62 -34.79 8.19
C LYS A 707 -13.39 -34.89 9.10
N THR A 708 -13.42 -35.75 10.11
CA THR A 708 -12.31 -35.93 11.06
C THR A 708 -11.05 -36.40 10.34
N GLU A 709 -11.19 -37.35 9.41
CA GLU A 709 -10.09 -37.81 8.56
C GLU A 709 -9.61 -36.71 7.59
N ARG A 710 -10.52 -35.89 7.03
CA ARG A 710 -10.12 -34.73 6.19
C ARG A 710 -9.28 -33.72 6.99
N ILE A 711 -9.69 -33.40 8.22
CA ILE A 711 -8.94 -32.53 9.15
C ILE A 711 -7.56 -33.12 9.43
N LYS A 712 -7.48 -34.42 9.70
CA LYS A 712 -6.22 -35.12 9.95
C LYS A 712 -5.29 -35.05 8.75
N GLN A 713 -5.78 -35.32 7.55
CA GLN A 713 -5.01 -35.25 6.30
C GLN A 713 -4.42 -33.84 6.07
N VAL A 714 -5.21 -32.79 6.28
CA VAL A 714 -4.73 -31.40 6.17
C VAL A 714 -3.69 -31.09 7.25
N CYS A 715 -3.93 -31.47 8.50
CA CYS A 715 -2.96 -31.29 9.59
C CYS A 715 -1.64 -32.00 9.30
N ASP A 716 -1.68 -33.24 8.82
CA ASP A 716 -0.50 -34.03 8.52
C ASP A 716 0.29 -33.45 7.33
N ALA A 717 -0.41 -32.92 6.31
CA ALA A 717 0.22 -32.21 5.21
C ALA A 717 0.94 -30.93 5.68
N ILE A 718 0.33 -30.14 6.57
CA ILE A 718 0.97 -28.96 7.19
C ILE A 718 2.25 -29.36 7.93
N LYS A 719 2.20 -30.44 8.72
CA LYS A 719 3.37 -30.95 9.45
C LYS A 719 4.48 -31.41 8.50
N MET A 720 4.15 -31.99 7.35
CA MET A 720 5.15 -32.36 6.34
C MET A 720 5.78 -31.16 5.66
N VAL A 721 4.99 -30.13 5.35
CA VAL A 721 5.54 -28.86 4.87
C VAL A 721 6.54 -28.29 5.89
N TYR A 722 6.23 -28.31 7.18
CA TYR A 722 7.18 -27.92 8.24
C TYR A 722 8.41 -28.83 8.32
N ALA A 723 8.25 -30.15 8.13
CA ALA A 723 9.37 -31.08 8.11
C ALA A 723 10.30 -30.83 6.92
N SER A 724 9.77 -30.43 5.76
CA SER A 724 10.53 -30.23 4.51
C SER A 724 11.65 -29.20 4.63
N VAL A 725 11.56 -28.25 5.58
CA VAL A 725 12.62 -27.31 5.94
C VAL A 725 13.91 -28.03 6.32
N TYR A 726 13.80 -29.20 6.94
CA TYR A 726 14.91 -30.02 7.43
C TYR A 726 15.25 -31.19 6.50
N SER A 727 14.75 -31.17 5.25
CA SER A 727 15.10 -32.18 4.26
C SER A 727 16.59 -32.14 3.90
N ASN A 728 17.12 -33.26 3.39
CA ASN A 728 18.52 -33.33 2.96
C ASN A 728 18.84 -32.32 1.84
N THR A 729 17.86 -32.07 0.96
CA THR A 729 17.96 -31.06 -0.10
C THR A 729 18.05 -29.65 0.48
N ALA A 730 17.15 -29.30 1.42
CA ALA A 730 17.13 -27.99 2.07
C ALA A 730 18.40 -27.74 2.89
N LYS A 731 18.83 -28.71 3.71
CA LYS A 731 20.10 -28.65 4.47
C LYS A 731 21.31 -28.47 3.55
N GLY A 732 21.35 -29.18 2.42
CA GLY A 732 22.41 -29.06 1.43
C GLY A 732 22.48 -27.66 0.81
N TYR A 733 21.32 -27.10 0.45
CA TYR A 733 21.21 -25.77 -0.11
C TYR A 733 21.64 -24.68 0.89
N VAL A 734 21.10 -24.70 2.11
CA VAL A 734 21.43 -23.74 3.17
C VAL A 734 22.94 -23.70 3.45
N ARG A 735 23.61 -24.86 3.47
CA ARG A 735 25.07 -24.96 3.62
C ARG A 735 25.83 -24.33 2.45
N ALA A 736 25.34 -24.48 1.22
CA ALA A 736 25.98 -23.91 0.04
C ALA A 736 25.92 -22.38 0.01
N VAL A 737 24.87 -21.79 0.60
CA VAL A 737 24.62 -20.34 0.60
C VAL A 737 25.18 -19.66 1.87
N ASN A 738 25.90 -20.39 2.74
CA ASN A 738 26.41 -19.91 4.04
C ASN A 738 25.30 -19.35 4.97
N TYR A 739 24.07 -19.86 4.82
CA TYR A 739 22.96 -19.46 5.66
C TYR A 739 22.80 -20.41 6.85
N LYS A 740 22.04 -20.00 7.87
CA LYS A 740 21.67 -20.90 8.95
C LYS A 740 20.23 -21.37 8.79
N ILE A 741 20.04 -22.67 8.94
CA ILE A 741 18.71 -23.29 8.82
C ILE A 741 17.77 -22.84 9.94
N GLU A 742 18.32 -22.34 11.06
CA GLU A 742 17.53 -21.82 12.20
C GLU A 742 16.80 -20.53 11.88
N ASP A 743 17.29 -19.75 10.89
CA ASP A 743 16.71 -18.48 10.49
C ASP A 743 15.56 -18.65 9.49
N GLU A 744 15.44 -19.82 8.86
CA GLU A 744 14.34 -20.14 7.94
C GLU A 744 13.07 -20.47 8.73
N LYS A 745 12.03 -19.64 8.53
CA LYS A 745 10.70 -19.87 9.11
C LYS A 745 9.70 -20.16 8.02
N MET A 746 8.78 -21.06 8.30
CA MET A 746 7.82 -21.56 7.32
C MET A 746 6.41 -21.05 7.61
N ALA A 747 5.83 -20.31 6.68
CA ALA A 747 4.39 -20.12 6.60
C ALA A 747 3.78 -21.21 5.70
N VAL A 748 2.48 -21.48 5.85
CA VAL A 748 1.78 -22.49 5.03
C VAL A 748 0.59 -21.85 4.36
N ILE A 749 0.48 -22.06 3.04
CA ILE A 749 -0.65 -21.60 2.24
C ILE A 749 -1.58 -22.79 2.02
N ILE A 750 -2.86 -22.61 2.31
CA ILE A 750 -3.94 -23.56 2.04
C ILE A 750 -4.83 -22.95 0.97
N GLN A 751 -4.86 -23.55 -0.21
CA GLN A 751 -5.48 -22.97 -1.39
C GLN A 751 -6.38 -23.98 -2.09
N GLU A 752 -7.53 -23.56 -2.63
CA GLU A 752 -8.32 -24.41 -3.52
C GLU A 752 -7.54 -24.75 -4.79
N VAL A 753 -7.54 -26.01 -5.19
CA VAL A 753 -6.96 -26.44 -6.47
C VAL A 753 -7.89 -25.96 -7.59
N VAL A 754 -7.32 -25.32 -8.60
CA VAL A 754 -8.07 -24.91 -9.80
C VAL A 754 -8.28 -26.11 -10.72
N GLY A 755 -9.53 -26.37 -11.09
CA GLY A 755 -9.87 -27.42 -12.05
C GLY A 755 -11.33 -27.84 -12.01
N ASN A 756 -11.63 -28.92 -12.73
CA ASN A 756 -12.92 -29.58 -12.72
C ASN A 756 -12.74 -31.09 -12.50
N GLU A 757 -13.81 -31.75 -12.05
CA GLU A 757 -13.85 -33.20 -11.93
C GLU A 757 -14.20 -33.85 -13.27
N PHE A 758 -13.41 -34.86 -13.65
CA PHE A 758 -13.62 -35.71 -14.81
C PHE A 758 -13.38 -37.17 -14.42
N ASN A 759 -14.46 -37.95 -14.27
CA ASN A 759 -14.42 -39.39 -13.97
C ASN A 759 -13.48 -39.76 -12.80
N GLY A 760 -13.56 -39.04 -11.68
CA GLY A 760 -12.74 -39.28 -10.49
C GLY A 760 -11.31 -38.72 -10.54
N LEU A 761 -10.98 -37.90 -11.55
CA LEU A 761 -9.76 -37.10 -11.61
C LEU A 761 -10.10 -35.61 -11.60
N TYR A 762 -9.31 -34.79 -10.91
CA TYR A 762 -9.53 -33.35 -10.83
C TYR A 762 -8.34 -32.55 -11.35
N TYR A 763 -8.55 -31.74 -12.40
CA TYR A 763 -7.48 -30.96 -13.04
C TYR A 763 -8.04 -29.80 -13.90
N PRO A 764 -7.25 -28.75 -14.17
CA PRO A 764 -7.64 -27.67 -15.07
C PRO A 764 -7.40 -28.03 -16.54
N HIS A 765 -8.12 -27.39 -17.45
CA HIS A 765 -7.96 -27.58 -18.88
C HIS A 765 -6.53 -27.25 -19.36
N ILE A 766 -5.97 -26.16 -18.82
CA ILE A 766 -4.63 -25.69 -19.14
C ILE A 766 -3.96 -25.19 -17.86
N SER A 767 -2.68 -25.47 -17.71
CA SER A 767 -1.81 -24.82 -16.74
C SER A 767 -0.50 -24.43 -17.40
N GLY A 768 0.20 -23.46 -16.80
CA GLY A 768 1.43 -22.98 -17.39
C GLY A 768 2.22 -22.04 -16.50
N VAL A 769 3.39 -21.69 -17.03
CA VAL A 769 4.31 -20.70 -16.45
C VAL A 769 4.61 -19.68 -17.55
N ALA A 770 4.59 -18.40 -17.21
CA ALA A 770 4.93 -17.32 -18.11
C ALA A 770 5.99 -16.41 -17.48
N GLN A 771 7.01 -16.06 -18.25
CA GLN A 771 8.11 -15.19 -17.82
C GLN A 771 8.12 -13.93 -18.68
N SER A 772 8.11 -12.76 -18.04
CA SER A 772 8.15 -11.45 -18.70
C SER A 772 9.49 -11.12 -19.38
N TYR A 773 10.51 -11.95 -19.18
CA TYR A 773 11.81 -11.82 -19.83
C TYR A 773 12.24 -13.17 -20.41
N ASN A 774 12.61 -13.18 -21.68
CA ASN A 774 13.11 -14.35 -22.38
C ASN A 774 14.61 -14.19 -22.66
N PHE A 775 15.46 -14.96 -21.97
CA PHE A 775 16.89 -14.97 -22.23
C PHE A 775 17.27 -15.52 -23.62
N TYR A 776 16.36 -16.27 -24.24
CA TYR A 776 16.56 -16.94 -25.52
C TYR A 776 15.43 -16.55 -26.49
N PRO A 777 15.38 -15.29 -26.93
CA PRO A 777 14.43 -14.90 -27.96
C PRO A 777 14.73 -15.68 -29.25
N PHE A 778 13.69 -16.05 -29.97
CA PHE A 778 13.76 -16.72 -31.27
C PHE A 778 13.13 -15.82 -32.34
N ALA A 779 13.57 -15.98 -33.59
CA ALA A 779 13.14 -15.14 -34.71
C ALA A 779 13.33 -13.63 -34.42
N HIS A 780 12.30 -12.80 -34.60
CA HIS A 780 12.34 -11.35 -34.38
C HIS A 780 11.91 -10.92 -32.96
N MET A 781 11.75 -11.88 -32.04
CA MET A 781 11.35 -11.61 -30.67
C MET A 781 12.44 -10.83 -29.90
N LYS A 782 12.04 -9.92 -29.02
CA LYS A 782 12.95 -9.25 -28.09
C LYS A 782 12.95 -9.96 -26.72
N PRO A 783 14.07 -9.93 -25.97
CA PRO A 783 14.11 -10.49 -24.62
C PRO A 783 13.00 -9.97 -23.71
N GLU A 784 12.67 -8.68 -23.79
CA GLU A 784 11.70 -8.00 -22.93
C GLU A 784 10.24 -8.39 -23.23
N GLU A 785 9.99 -9.14 -24.31
CA GLU A 785 8.64 -9.56 -24.72
C GLU A 785 8.17 -10.84 -24.04
N GLY A 786 9.07 -11.55 -23.34
CA GLY A 786 8.73 -12.70 -22.50
C GLY A 786 8.15 -13.92 -23.24
N TYR A 787 8.08 -15.07 -22.56
CA TYR A 787 7.54 -16.30 -23.14
C TYR A 787 6.61 -17.02 -22.17
N ALA A 788 5.78 -17.91 -22.71
CA ALA A 788 4.90 -18.76 -21.92
C ALA A 788 5.07 -20.23 -22.29
N VAL A 789 4.82 -21.10 -21.32
CA VAL A 789 4.81 -22.56 -21.48
C VAL A 789 3.48 -23.07 -20.95
N ALA A 790 2.77 -23.85 -21.76
CA ALA A 790 1.46 -24.40 -21.44
C ALA A 790 1.44 -25.94 -21.56
N ALA A 791 0.66 -26.57 -20.68
CA ALA A 791 0.37 -28.00 -20.67
C ALA A 791 -1.09 -28.25 -20.27
N VAL A 792 -1.60 -29.43 -20.60
CA VAL A 792 -2.88 -29.95 -20.10
C VAL A 792 -2.66 -30.54 -18.70
N GLY A 793 -3.63 -30.36 -17.79
CA GLY A 793 -3.56 -30.88 -16.42
C GLY A 793 -2.95 -29.90 -15.44
N LEU A 794 -2.52 -30.40 -14.28
CA LEU A 794 -1.96 -29.57 -13.19
C LEU A 794 -0.59 -28.97 -13.55
N GLY A 795 -0.35 -27.73 -13.06
CA GLY A 795 0.86 -26.94 -13.34
C GLY A 795 2.17 -27.59 -12.92
N LYS A 796 2.11 -28.55 -11.98
CA LYS A 796 3.26 -29.40 -11.59
C LYS A 796 3.96 -30.02 -12.80
N TYR A 797 3.24 -30.30 -13.88
CA TYR A 797 3.84 -30.82 -15.12
C TYR A 797 4.87 -29.87 -15.74
N VAL A 798 4.53 -28.58 -15.84
CA VAL A 798 5.41 -27.55 -16.41
C VAL A 798 6.54 -27.20 -15.45
N VAL A 799 6.23 -27.07 -14.16
CA VAL A 799 7.20 -26.74 -13.11
C VAL A 799 8.30 -27.80 -12.96
N GLU A 800 7.98 -29.08 -13.20
CA GLU A 800 8.97 -30.18 -13.23
C GLU A 800 9.78 -30.25 -14.53
N GLY A 801 9.59 -29.33 -15.49
CA GLY A 801 10.33 -29.28 -16.74
C GLY A 801 10.00 -30.40 -17.74
N GLN A 802 8.78 -30.94 -17.69
CA GLN A 802 8.31 -31.97 -18.62
C GLN A 802 8.06 -31.40 -20.04
N LYS A 803 7.76 -32.28 -21.01
CA LYS A 803 7.48 -31.90 -22.42
C LYS A 803 6.20 -31.07 -22.54
N ALA A 804 6.32 -29.74 -22.57
CA ALA A 804 5.21 -28.80 -22.65
C ALA A 804 5.36 -27.83 -23.83
N PHE A 805 4.27 -27.16 -24.23
CA PHE A 805 4.26 -26.30 -25.41
C PHE A 805 4.70 -24.88 -25.08
N ARG A 806 5.80 -24.43 -25.69
CA ARG A 806 6.35 -23.08 -25.52
C ARG A 806 5.89 -22.16 -26.64
N PHE A 807 5.47 -20.93 -26.29
CA PHE A 807 5.03 -19.92 -27.26
C PHE A 807 5.35 -18.49 -26.79
N SER A 808 5.30 -17.53 -27.71
CA SER A 808 5.39 -16.10 -27.40
C SER A 808 3.97 -15.53 -27.22
N PRO A 809 3.63 -14.92 -26.07
CA PRO A 809 2.35 -14.24 -25.90
C PRO A 809 2.13 -13.09 -26.90
N LYS A 810 3.21 -12.40 -27.30
CA LYS A 810 3.14 -11.32 -28.29
C LYS A 810 3.00 -11.81 -29.73
N TYR A 811 3.63 -12.95 -30.04
CA TYR A 811 3.55 -13.59 -31.36
C TYR A 811 3.05 -15.05 -31.25
N PRO A 812 1.79 -15.29 -30.83
CA PRO A 812 1.31 -16.62 -30.48
C PRO A 812 1.14 -17.56 -31.68
N ALA A 813 1.03 -17.01 -32.90
CA ALA A 813 0.84 -17.78 -34.12
C ALA A 813 2.15 -18.31 -34.75
N ILE A 814 3.33 -17.82 -34.31
CA ILE A 814 4.62 -18.23 -34.87
C ILE A 814 4.95 -19.66 -34.42
N GLU A 815 5.21 -20.54 -35.38
CA GLU A 815 5.66 -21.91 -35.11
C GLU A 815 7.18 -21.96 -34.94
N ILE A 816 7.64 -22.41 -33.77
CA ILE A 816 9.06 -22.51 -33.41
C ILE A 816 9.68 -23.80 -33.95
N ASN A 817 8.85 -24.84 -34.13
CA ASN A 817 9.28 -26.20 -34.43
C ASN A 817 8.61 -26.71 -35.71
N SER A 818 9.34 -27.49 -36.50
CA SER A 818 8.76 -28.25 -37.62
C SER A 818 7.65 -29.20 -37.13
N PRO A 819 6.65 -29.55 -37.98
CA PRO A 819 5.57 -30.45 -37.59
C PRO A 819 6.03 -31.77 -36.95
N LYS A 820 7.08 -32.37 -37.52
CA LYS A 820 7.71 -33.58 -37.01
C LYS A 820 8.34 -33.39 -35.62
N ASN A 821 8.97 -32.25 -35.36
CA ASN A 821 9.54 -31.92 -34.05
C ASN A 821 8.44 -31.62 -33.02
N GLN A 822 7.36 -30.94 -33.42
CA GLN A 822 6.19 -30.73 -32.55
C GLN A 822 5.59 -32.07 -32.10
N PHE A 823 5.48 -33.05 -33.00
CA PHE A 823 5.02 -34.39 -32.65
C PHE A 823 5.94 -35.08 -31.62
N ARG A 824 7.26 -35.09 -31.86
CA ARG A 824 8.23 -35.76 -30.96
C ARG A 824 8.31 -35.14 -29.57
N ASN A 825 8.10 -33.83 -29.49
CA ASN A 825 8.21 -33.04 -28.27
C ASN A 825 6.85 -32.70 -27.64
N SER A 826 5.75 -33.29 -28.13
CA SER A 826 4.42 -33.10 -27.57
C SER A 826 4.29 -33.74 -26.19
N GLN A 827 3.42 -33.15 -25.37
CA GLN A 827 2.94 -33.75 -24.13
C GLN A 827 2.19 -35.06 -24.42
N VAL A 828 2.53 -36.10 -23.66
CA VAL A 828 1.89 -37.44 -23.74
C VAL A 828 1.24 -37.87 -22.43
N LYS A 829 1.58 -37.21 -21.31
CA LYS A 829 1.05 -37.50 -19.97
C LYS A 829 0.72 -36.21 -19.24
N PHE A 830 -0.12 -36.27 -18.22
CA PHE A 830 -0.49 -35.12 -17.39
C PHE A 830 -0.71 -35.52 -15.93
N PHE A 831 -0.64 -34.53 -15.03
CA PHE A 831 -0.96 -34.69 -13.62
C PHE A 831 -2.41 -34.27 -13.32
N ALA A 832 -3.08 -35.02 -12.46
CA ALA A 832 -4.39 -34.69 -11.89
C ALA A 832 -4.44 -35.09 -10.41
N VAL A 833 -5.33 -34.47 -9.63
CA VAL A 833 -5.64 -34.95 -8.27
C VAL A 833 -6.54 -36.18 -8.40
N ASP A 834 -6.21 -37.25 -7.67
CA ASP A 834 -6.96 -38.50 -7.72
C ASP A 834 -8.09 -38.51 -6.68
N LEU A 835 -9.32 -38.23 -7.10
CA LEU A 835 -10.50 -38.23 -6.23
C LEU A 835 -10.97 -39.64 -5.85
N ARG A 836 -10.32 -40.69 -6.32
CA ARG A 836 -10.64 -42.08 -5.92
C ARG A 836 -9.87 -42.47 -4.66
N LYS A 837 -8.76 -41.78 -4.37
CA LYS A 837 -7.97 -41.97 -3.15
C LYS A 837 -8.65 -41.26 -1.98
N LYS A 838 -9.29 -42.03 -1.10
CA LYS A 838 -9.92 -41.52 0.15
C LYS A 838 -8.94 -41.44 1.31
N ASN A 839 -8.04 -42.43 1.40
CA ASN A 839 -6.99 -42.51 2.42
C ASN A 839 -5.64 -42.35 1.72
N ILE A 840 -5.01 -41.20 1.95
CA ILE A 840 -3.69 -40.89 1.39
C ILE A 840 -2.60 -41.19 2.42
N ASN A 841 -1.50 -41.79 1.98
CA ASN A 841 -0.29 -41.85 2.80
C ASN A 841 0.58 -40.64 2.50
N ILE A 842 0.56 -39.65 3.39
CA ILE A 842 1.30 -38.39 3.23
C ILE A 842 2.83 -38.60 3.22
N LEU A 843 3.31 -39.75 3.73
CA LEU A 843 4.72 -40.12 3.65
C LEU A 843 5.18 -40.52 2.24
N ASP A 844 4.26 -40.78 1.31
CA ASP A 844 4.58 -41.01 -0.12
C ASP A 844 5.02 -39.72 -0.85
N GLY A 845 5.11 -38.61 -0.10
CA GLY A 845 5.53 -37.30 -0.58
C GLY A 845 4.47 -36.63 -1.46
N GLU A 846 4.92 -35.78 -2.37
CA GLU A 846 4.01 -34.95 -3.19
C GLU A 846 3.11 -35.75 -4.16
N MET A 847 3.40 -37.04 -4.37
CA MET A 847 2.62 -37.92 -5.25
C MET A 847 1.44 -38.60 -4.53
N ALA A 848 1.35 -38.49 -3.19
CA ALA A 848 0.36 -39.19 -2.37
C ALA A 848 -1.07 -39.03 -2.91
N GLY A 849 -1.49 -37.79 -3.17
CA GLY A 849 -2.83 -37.44 -3.67
C GLY A 849 -2.95 -37.31 -5.19
N LEU A 850 -1.87 -37.57 -5.94
CA LEU A 850 -1.84 -37.33 -7.38
C LEU A 850 -2.00 -38.62 -8.20
N ALA A 851 -2.44 -38.44 -9.44
CA ALA A 851 -2.41 -39.41 -10.53
C ALA A 851 -1.62 -38.84 -11.71
N TYR A 852 -0.80 -39.68 -12.33
CA TYR A 852 -0.04 -39.36 -13.54
C TYR A 852 -0.57 -40.21 -14.70
N GLN A 853 -1.33 -39.59 -15.60
CA GLN A 853 -2.16 -40.27 -16.59
C GLN A 853 -1.74 -39.95 -18.03
N ASP A 854 -2.11 -40.83 -18.96
CA ASP A 854 -1.88 -40.63 -20.39
C ASP A 854 -2.86 -39.60 -20.98
N ILE A 855 -2.41 -38.81 -21.96
CA ILE A 855 -3.23 -37.77 -22.59
C ILE A 855 -4.51 -38.32 -23.23
N SER A 856 -4.54 -39.59 -23.64
CA SER A 856 -5.74 -40.28 -24.13
C SER A 856 -6.88 -40.33 -23.10
N VAL A 857 -6.57 -40.29 -21.79
CA VAL A 857 -7.57 -40.17 -20.73
C VAL A 857 -8.27 -38.82 -20.80
N ALA A 858 -7.52 -37.73 -21.01
CA ALA A 858 -8.09 -36.39 -21.18
C ALA A 858 -8.91 -36.25 -22.47
N GLU A 859 -8.57 -37.01 -23.52
CA GLU A 859 -9.38 -37.10 -24.75
C GLU A 859 -10.75 -37.72 -24.48
N LYS A 860 -10.81 -38.81 -23.70
CA LYS A 860 -12.06 -39.44 -23.26
C LYS A 860 -12.91 -38.55 -22.36
N HIS A 861 -12.29 -37.58 -21.69
CA HIS A 861 -12.98 -36.57 -20.88
C HIS A 861 -13.50 -35.39 -21.72
N GLU A 862 -13.29 -35.39 -23.03
CA GLU A 862 -13.66 -34.30 -23.96
C GLU A 862 -12.96 -32.94 -23.68
N THR A 863 -11.98 -32.92 -22.78
CA THR A 863 -11.27 -31.70 -22.36
C THR A 863 -10.25 -31.17 -23.37
N LEU A 864 -9.87 -31.99 -24.36
CA LEU A 864 -8.77 -31.69 -25.29
C LEU A 864 -9.17 -30.92 -26.55
N LYS A 865 -10.46 -30.76 -26.83
CA LYS A 865 -11.00 -30.24 -28.11
C LYS A 865 -10.30 -28.97 -28.61
N HIS A 866 -9.94 -28.05 -27.70
CA HIS A 866 -9.28 -26.79 -28.02
C HIS A 866 -7.77 -26.76 -27.70
N CYS A 867 -7.23 -27.82 -27.10
CA CYS A 867 -5.85 -27.91 -26.64
C CYS A 867 -4.93 -28.67 -27.61
N VAL A 868 -5.49 -29.48 -28.51
CA VAL A 868 -4.71 -30.38 -29.40
C VAL A 868 -4.95 -30.14 -30.88
N SER A 869 -4.00 -30.65 -31.68
CA SER A 869 -4.07 -30.81 -33.12
C SER A 869 -3.73 -32.25 -33.51
N VAL A 870 -4.00 -32.63 -34.75
CA VAL A 870 -3.71 -33.94 -35.33
C VAL A 870 -2.55 -33.83 -36.31
N TYR A 871 -1.52 -34.66 -36.13
CA TYR A 871 -0.41 -34.77 -37.07
C TYR A 871 -0.66 -35.85 -38.11
N ASN A 872 -0.50 -35.50 -39.38
CA ASN A 872 -0.54 -36.44 -40.49
C ASN A 872 0.90 -36.72 -40.97
N PRO A 873 1.42 -37.95 -40.80
CA PRO A 873 2.78 -38.30 -41.20
C PRO A 873 2.98 -38.35 -42.73
N ASP A 874 1.92 -38.59 -43.51
CA ASP A 874 2.00 -38.80 -44.97
C ASP A 874 2.32 -37.51 -45.72
N ASN A 875 1.77 -36.38 -45.25
CA ASN A 875 2.00 -35.05 -45.84
C ASN A 875 2.69 -34.07 -44.89
N ASN A 876 3.13 -34.54 -43.71
CA ASN A 876 3.84 -33.74 -42.69
C ASN A 876 3.07 -32.47 -42.29
N MET A 877 1.74 -32.52 -42.25
CA MET A 877 0.87 -31.39 -41.87
C MET A 877 0.20 -31.58 -40.52
N ILE A 878 -0.15 -30.46 -39.88
CA ILE A 878 -0.88 -30.42 -38.60
C ILE A 878 -2.26 -29.81 -38.83
N TYR A 879 -3.30 -30.53 -38.39
CA TYR A 879 -4.70 -30.08 -38.46
C TYR A 879 -5.22 -29.75 -37.07
N PRO A 880 -5.65 -28.50 -36.80
CA PRO A 880 -6.19 -28.11 -35.49
C PRO A 880 -7.42 -28.92 -35.05
N GLY A 881 -7.51 -29.24 -33.76
CA GLY A 881 -8.62 -29.98 -33.16
C GLY A 881 -8.44 -31.50 -33.16
N ILE A 882 -9.56 -32.22 -33.02
CA ILE A 882 -9.62 -33.70 -32.90
C ILE A 882 -10.41 -34.37 -34.03
N SER A 883 -10.88 -33.61 -35.02
CA SER A 883 -11.81 -34.10 -36.06
C SER A 883 -11.18 -35.09 -37.05
N LYS A 884 -9.85 -35.09 -37.19
CA LYS A 884 -9.13 -36.04 -38.05
C LYS A 884 -8.55 -37.21 -37.26
N HIS A 885 -8.39 -38.35 -37.93
CA HIS A 885 -7.65 -39.49 -37.39
C HIS A 885 -6.13 -39.23 -37.48
N GLY A 886 -5.41 -39.60 -36.43
CA GLY A 886 -3.95 -39.48 -36.36
C GLY A 886 -3.43 -39.15 -34.96
N PRO A 887 -2.10 -39.18 -34.76
CA PRO A 887 -1.47 -38.85 -33.48
C PRO A 887 -1.79 -37.42 -33.02
N ARG A 888 -1.97 -37.25 -31.70
CA ARG A 888 -2.28 -35.96 -31.07
C ARG A 888 -1.02 -35.16 -30.78
N ILE A 889 -1.07 -33.86 -31.06
CA ILE A 889 -0.08 -32.86 -30.65
C ILE A 889 -0.76 -31.86 -29.73
N VAL A 890 -0.24 -31.69 -28.51
CA VAL A 890 -0.68 -30.64 -27.59
C VAL A 890 0.02 -29.33 -27.96
N ASN A 891 -0.64 -28.48 -28.74
CA ASN A 891 -0.11 -27.21 -29.24
C ASN A 891 -1.07 -26.02 -29.12
N PHE A 892 -2.26 -26.23 -28.54
CA PHE A 892 -3.25 -25.18 -28.28
C PHE A 892 -3.63 -24.32 -29.49
N ALA A 893 -3.60 -24.89 -30.71
CA ALA A 893 -3.79 -24.14 -31.95
C ALA A 893 -5.11 -23.33 -31.99
N ASN A 894 -6.22 -23.90 -31.51
CA ASN A 894 -7.52 -23.22 -31.43
C ASN A 894 -7.49 -21.96 -30.55
N ILE A 895 -6.62 -21.94 -29.54
CA ILE A 895 -6.49 -20.83 -28.60
C ILE A 895 -5.47 -19.81 -29.11
N LEU A 896 -4.30 -20.27 -29.53
CA LEU A 896 -3.18 -19.40 -29.88
C LEU A 896 -3.27 -18.81 -31.30
N LYS A 897 -3.85 -19.55 -32.25
CA LYS A 897 -4.00 -19.09 -33.66
C LYS A 897 -5.38 -18.54 -33.96
N TYR A 898 -6.43 -19.17 -33.43
CA TYR A 898 -7.82 -18.82 -33.73
C TYR A 898 -8.52 -18.07 -32.60
N ASN A 899 -7.78 -17.68 -31.55
CA ASN A 899 -8.24 -16.82 -30.46
C ASN A 899 -9.55 -17.29 -29.79
N HIS A 900 -9.73 -18.62 -29.60
CA HIS A 900 -10.91 -19.16 -28.93
C HIS A 900 -11.14 -18.57 -27.53
N ILE A 901 -10.05 -18.24 -26.84
CA ILE A 901 -10.00 -17.37 -25.67
C ILE A 901 -8.78 -16.44 -25.80
N PRO A 902 -8.79 -15.22 -25.24
CA PRO A 902 -7.69 -14.25 -25.37
C PRO A 902 -6.51 -14.57 -24.44
N LEU A 903 -6.06 -15.83 -24.37
CA LEU A 903 -5.02 -16.29 -23.44
C LEU A 903 -3.68 -15.56 -23.66
N ALA A 904 -3.24 -15.45 -24.91
CA ALA A 904 -1.99 -14.79 -25.25
C ALA A 904 -1.99 -13.31 -24.82
N LYS A 905 -3.09 -12.59 -25.11
CA LYS A 905 -3.27 -11.20 -24.69
C LYS A 905 -3.35 -11.03 -23.17
N THR A 906 -3.99 -11.99 -22.50
CA THR A 906 -4.08 -12.01 -21.03
C THR A 906 -2.71 -12.15 -20.40
N LEU A 907 -1.88 -13.06 -20.90
CA LEU A 907 -0.52 -13.25 -20.41
C LEU A 907 0.37 -12.03 -20.67
N GLU A 908 0.28 -11.43 -21.86
CA GLU A 908 1.01 -10.20 -22.21
C GLU A 908 0.72 -9.10 -21.18
N ILE A 909 -0.55 -8.75 -20.98
CA ILE A 909 -0.96 -7.68 -20.04
C ILE A 909 -0.59 -8.02 -18.60
N THR A 910 -0.82 -9.27 -18.17
CA THR A 910 -0.58 -9.67 -16.77
C THR A 910 0.92 -9.66 -16.45
N MET A 911 1.77 -10.12 -17.38
CA MET A 911 3.22 -10.08 -17.21
C MET A 911 3.76 -8.65 -17.19
N GLU A 912 3.24 -7.77 -18.05
CA GLU A 912 3.70 -6.38 -18.09
C GLU A 912 3.27 -5.62 -16.84
N LEU A 913 2.02 -5.80 -16.40
CA LEU A 913 1.52 -5.27 -15.14
C LEU A 913 2.33 -5.80 -13.95
N GLY A 914 2.63 -7.10 -13.92
CA GLY A 914 3.45 -7.71 -12.88
C GLY A 914 4.87 -7.16 -12.86
N LYS A 915 5.49 -6.97 -14.03
CA LYS A 915 6.83 -6.39 -14.19
C LYS A 915 6.88 -4.96 -13.69
N GLU A 916 5.91 -4.14 -14.07
CA GLU A 916 5.82 -2.74 -13.63
C GLU A 916 5.55 -2.64 -12.13
N ALA A 917 4.64 -3.46 -11.60
CA ALA A 917 4.26 -3.43 -10.20
C ALA A 917 5.36 -3.98 -9.26
N MET A 918 6.20 -4.93 -9.72
CA MET A 918 7.33 -5.46 -8.96
C MET A 918 8.65 -4.71 -9.20
N GLY A 919 8.72 -3.84 -10.22
CA GLY A 919 9.94 -3.10 -10.59
C GLY A 919 11.06 -3.97 -11.17
N THR A 920 10.79 -5.24 -11.47
CA THR A 920 11.72 -6.19 -12.10
C THR A 920 10.95 -7.16 -12.98
N ALA A 921 11.64 -7.91 -13.85
CA ALA A 921 11.02 -9.00 -14.59
C ALA A 921 10.35 -9.99 -13.62
N VAL A 922 9.20 -10.53 -13.99
CA VAL A 922 8.42 -11.49 -13.21
C VAL A 922 8.23 -12.81 -13.93
N GLU A 923 8.01 -13.86 -13.14
CA GLU A 923 7.41 -15.12 -13.55
C GLU A 923 6.04 -15.31 -12.90
N ILE A 924 5.08 -15.81 -13.67
CA ILE A 924 3.70 -16.05 -13.27
C ILE A 924 3.35 -17.52 -13.51
N GLU A 925 2.88 -18.21 -12.48
CA GLU A 925 2.21 -19.51 -12.60
C GLU A 925 0.71 -19.26 -12.81
N TYR A 926 0.11 -19.93 -13.79
CA TYR A 926 -1.30 -19.75 -14.12
C TYR A 926 -2.02 -21.06 -14.43
N ALA A 927 -3.34 -21.02 -14.31
CA ALA A 927 -4.25 -22.07 -14.77
C ALA A 927 -5.44 -21.45 -15.51
N VAL A 928 -5.99 -22.20 -16.47
CA VAL A 928 -7.14 -21.77 -17.26
C VAL A 928 -8.24 -22.82 -17.14
N ASP A 929 -9.44 -22.35 -16.82
CA ASP A 929 -10.66 -23.11 -16.96
C ASP A 929 -11.43 -22.62 -18.19
N LEU A 930 -11.58 -23.51 -19.18
CA LEU A 930 -12.32 -23.25 -20.41
C LEU A 930 -13.85 -23.30 -20.22
N THR A 931 -14.33 -23.77 -19.07
CA THR A 931 -15.76 -23.75 -18.72
C THR A 931 -16.26 -22.32 -18.69
N LYS A 932 -17.25 -22.00 -19.52
CA LYS A 932 -17.76 -20.64 -19.67
C LYS A 932 -18.68 -20.26 -18.50
N ASP A 933 -18.52 -19.04 -17.98
CA ASP A 933 -19.42 -18.45 -16.99
C ASP A 933 -20.79 -18.09 -17.60
N LYS A 934 -21.69 -17.53 -16.77
CA LYS A 934 -23.03 -17.07 -17.21
C LYS A 934 -22.97 -16.01 -18.33
N ASN A 935 -21.83 -15.34 -18.49
CA ASN A 935 -21.60 -14.30 -19.48
C ASN A 935 -20.76 -14.83 -20.68
N GLY A 936 -20.53 -16.14 -20.78
CA GLY A 936 -19.79 -16.75 -21.89
C GLY A 936 -18.26 -16.65 -21.80
N ARG A 937 -17.70 -16.27 -20.65
CA ARG A 937 -16.26 -16.02 -20.47
C ARG A 937 -15.56 -17.20 -19.80
N ALA A 938 -14.33 -17.48 -20.23
CA ALA A 938 -13.46 -18.46 -19.58
C ALA A 938 -12.79 -17.82 -18.34
N SER A 939 -12.28 -18.64 -17.41
CA SER A 939 -11.58 -18.15 -16.22
C SER A 939 -10.06 -18.34 -16.34
N PHE A 940 -9.31 -17.29 -16.06
CA PHE A 940 -7.85 -17.29 -15.95
C PHE A 940 -7.46 -17.07 -14.49
N PHE A 941 -6.76 -18.04 -13.91
CA PHE A 941 -6.33 -18.02 -12.52
C PHE A 941 -4.84 -17.73 -12.43
N ILE A 942 -4.48 -16.72 -11.65
CA ILE A 942 -3.09 -16.49 -11.26
C ILE A 942 -2.83 -17.29 -9.99
N LEU A 943 -1.89 -18.24 -10.06
CA LEU A 943 -1.57 -19.16 -8.97
C LEU A 943 -0.36 -18.71 -8.15
N GLN A 944 0.57 -17.99 -8.77
CA GLN A 944 1.76 -17.44 -8.12
C GLN A 944 2.38 -16.35 -9.01
N ILE A 945 3.04 -15.38 -8.39
CA ILE A 945 3.96 -14.44 -9.05
C ILE A 945 5.26 -14.41 -8.27
N LYS A 946 6.40 -14.33 -8.96
CA LYS A 946 7.71 -14.14 -8.34
C LYS A 946 8.58 -13.20 -9.18
N PRO A 947 9.44 -12.39 -8.55
CA PRO A 947 10.45 -11.61 -9.26
C PRO A 947 11.53 -12.54 -9.85
N LEU A 948 12.02 -12.19 -11.03
CA LEU A 948 13.21 -12.73 -11.67
C LEU A 948 14.37 -11.80 -11.33
N ILE A 949 15.44 -12.36 -10.77
CA ILE A 949 16.62 -11.59 -10.35
C ILE A 949 17.50 -11.35 -11.57
N HIS A 950 17.80 -10.09 -11.84
CA HIS A 950 18.79 -9.65 -12.82
C HIS A 950 19.99 -9.08 -12.06
N SER A 951 21.20 -9.58 -12.30
CA SER A 951 22.42 -8.96 -11.78
C SER A 951 22.87 -7.83 -12.72
N ASP A 952 22.52 -6.59 -12.34
CA ASP A 952 23.03 -5.37 -12.96
C ASP A 952 24.46 -5.07 -12.51
N GLN A 953 25.43 -5.91 -12.91
CA GLN A 953 26.83 -5.48 -12.95
C GLN A 953 27.18 -5.10 -14.38
N ASP A 954 27.47 -3.83 -14.64
CA ASP A 954 27.94 -3.38 -15.96
C ASP A 954 29.29 -4.05 -16.29
N CYS A 955 29.26 -5.11 -17.08
CA CYS A 955 30.44 -5.72 -17.69
C CYS A 955 30.39 -5.44 -19.19
N ASN A 956 31.37 -4.68 -19.69
CA ASN A 956 31.52 -4.41 -21.11
C ASN A 956 32.70 -5.24 -21.63
N VAL A 957 32.43 -6.24 -22.46
CA VAL A 957 33.48 -7.06 -23.07
C VAL A 957 33.84 -6.51 -24.44
N ASP A 958 35.12 -6.20 -24.62
CA ASP A 958 35.74 -5.93 -25.92
C ASP A 958 36.60 -7.12 -26.33
N LEU A 959 36.16 -7.86 -27.35
CA LEU A 959 36.86 -9.05 -27.85
C LEU A 959 38.23 -8.70 -28.46
N ASN A 960 38.43 -7.45 -28.91
CA ASN A 960 39.69 -7.02 -29.51
C ASN A 960 40.84 -6.92 -28.50
N GLN A 961 40.52 -6.91 -27.20
CA GLN A 961 41.51 -6.82 -26.11
C GLN A 961 41.94 -8.20 -25.60
N ILE A 962 41.41 -9.30 -26.16
CA ILE A 962 41.65 -10.66 -25.71
C ILE A 962 42.48 -11.40 -26.76
N GLU A 963 43.71 -11.78 -26.38
CA GLU A 963 44.58 -12.60 -27.24
C GLU A 963 44.05 -14.05 -27.36
N ASP A 964 43.97 -14.58 -28.57
CA ASP A 964 43.55 -15.97 -28.84
C ASP A 964 44.42 -17.02 -28.10
N GLU A 965 45.70 -16.71 -27.87
CA GLU A 965 46.63 -17.55 -27.10
C GLU A 965 46.29 -17.64 -25.61
N LYS A 966 45.53 -16.70 -25.06
CA LYS A 966 45.09 -16.70 -23.65
C LYS A 966 43.63 -17.17 -23.48
N LEU A 967 42.91 -17.34 -24.58
CA LEU A 967 41.51 -17.79 -24.59
C LEU A 967 41.35 -19.26 -24.21
N VAL A 968 40.50 -19.56 -23.21
CA VAL A 968 40.15 -20.92 -22.78
C VAL A 968 38.77 -21.31 -23.33
N LEU A 969 37.80 -20.39 -23.23
CA LEU A 969 36.43 -20.58 -23.72
C LEU A 969 35.87 -19.27 -24.25
N LEU A 970 35.21 -19.34 -25.41
CA LEU A 970 34.36 -18.28 -25.96
C LEU A 970 32.97 -18.86 -26.24
N SER A 971 31.94 -18.13 -25.82
CA SER A 971 30.57 -18.44 -26.16
C SER A 971 29.77 -17.16 -26.45
N LYS A 972 28.90 -17.23 -27.47
CA LYS A 972 27.85 -16.23 -27.74
C LYS A 972 26.48 -16.62 -27.19
N GLN A 973 26.37 -17.79 -26.58
CA GLN A 973 25.14 -18.32 -26.00
C GLN A 973 25.38 -18.65 -24.53
N GLY A 974 24.85 -17.85 -23.63
CA GLY A 974 25.04 -18.07 -22.22
C GLY A 974 24.22 -17.12 -21.37
N MET A 975 24.46 -17.18 -20.07
CA MET A 975 23.82 -16.37 -19.05
C MET A 975 24.81 -16.08 -17.93
N GLY A 976 24.50 -15.03 -17.17
CA GLY A 976 25.40 -14.41 -16.21
C GLY A 976 25.81 -13.02 -16.68
N ASN A 977 26.15 -12.17 -15.75
CA ASN A 977 26.63 -10.83 -16.03
C ASN A 977 27.60 -10.43 -14.91
N GLY A 978 28.77 -9.90 -15.27
CA GLY A 978 29.82 -9.54 -14.32
C GLY A 978 31.15 -10.24 -14.55
N LEU A 979 31.99 -10.21 -13.51
CA LEU A 979 33.42 -10.53 -13.58
C LEU A 979 33.82 -11.47 -12.45
N LEU A 980 34.42 -12.63 -12.77
CA LEU A 980 34.99 -13.55 -11.77
C LEU A 980 36.51 -13.64 -11.97
N LYS A 981 37.27 -13.31 -10.92
CA LYS A 981 38.74 -13.22 -10.96
C LYS A 981 39.45 -14.15 -9.97
N ASP A 982 38.71 -14.99 -9.25
CA ASP A 982 39.20 -15.78 -8.11
C ASP A 982 39.23 -17.30 -8.39
N ILE A 983 38.91 -17.73 -9.61
CA ILE A 983 38.77 -19.15 -9.95
C ILE A 983 40.05 -19.69 -10.58
N THR A 984 40.59 -20.78 -10.04
CA THR A 984 41.82 -21.43 -10.54
C THR A 984 41.60 -22.87 -11.01
N ASP A 985 40.46 -23.46 -10.67
CA ASP A 985 40.17 -24.87 -10.86
C ASP A 985 39.12 -25.06 -11.97
N ILE A 986 39.39 -25.94 -12.93
CA ILE A 986 38.42 -26.38 -13.93
C ILE A 986 38.22 -27.88 -13.81
N ILE A 987 36.96 -28.31 -13.76
CA ILE A 987 36.55 -29.71 -13.80
C ILE A 987 35.80 -29.91 -15.11
N TYR A 988 36.28 -30.81 -15.96
CA TYR A 988 35.66 -31.04 -17.27
C TYR A 988 35.57 -32.52 -17.63
N VAL A 989 34.60 -32.85 -18.49
CA VAL A 989 34.52 -34.14 -19.18
C VAL A 989 35.30 -34.03 -20.50
N ASP A 990 36.26 -34.92 -20.72
CA ASP A 990 36.93 -35.00 -22.02
C ASP A 990 35.95 -35.57 -23.05
N PRO A 991 35.78 -34.96 -24.23
CA PRO A 991 34.88 -35.48 -25.26
C PRO A 991 35.15 -36.93 -25.67
N HIS A 992 36.38 -37.43 -25.48
CA HIS A 992 36.75 -38.82 -25.79
C HIS A 992 36.28 -39.82 -24.73
N ASP A 993 36.11 -39.36 -23.48
CA ASP A 993 35.77 -40.18 -22.32
C ASP A 993 34.26 -40.13 -21.99
N PHE A 994 33.45 -39.47 -22.82
CA PHE A 994 32.01 -39.32 -22.57
C PHE A 994 31.19 -40.52 -23.05
N ASP A 995 30.49 -41.18 -22.13
CA ASP A 995 29.52 -42.24 -22.41
C ASP A 995 28.09 -41.81 -22.04
N LYS A 996 27.20 -41.79 -23.04
CA LYS A 996 25.77 -41.44 -22.89
C LYS A 996 24.99 -42.42 -22.00
N SER A 997 25.49 -43.64 -21.83
CA SER A 997 24.84 -44.66 -21.00
C SER A 997 25.22 -44.55 -19.52
N ALA A 998 26.30 -43.84 -19.20
CA ALA A 998 26.87 -43.76 -17.85
C ALA A 998 26.58 -42.43 -17.12
N THR A 999 25.64 -41.61 -17.61
CA THR A 999 25.38 -40.26 -17.09
C THR A 999 24.99 -40.23 -15.59
N GLU A 1000 24.34 -41.27 -15.08
CA GLU A 1000 24.02 -41.40 -13.64
C GLU A 1000 25.26 -41.66 -12.77
N GLU A 1001 26.25 -42.40 -13.28
CA GLU A 1001 27.51 -42.63 -12.58
C GLU A 1001 28.37 -41.35 -12.59
N MET A 1002 28.39 -40.64 -13.71
CA MET A 1002 29.01 -39.32 -13.82
C MET A 1002 28.44 -38.36 -12.75
N ALA A 1003 27.13 -38.37 -12.51
CA ALA A 1003 26.49 -37.55 -11.47
C ALA A 1003 26.99 -37.88 -10.04
N LYS A 1004 27.33 -39.14 -9.75
CA LYS A 1004 27.91 -39.55 -8.46
C LYS A 1004 29.38 -39.14 -8.35
N GLU A 1005 30.14 -39.26 -9.45
CA GLU A 1005 31.55 -38.88 -9.48
C GLU A 1005 31.73 -37.37 -9.25
N ILE A 1006 30.94 -36.54 -9.94
CA ILE A 1006 31.00 -35.08 -9.74
C ILE A 1006 30.55 -34.67 -8.34
N GLU A 1007 29.60 -35.37 -7.72
CA GLU A 1007 29.22 -35.13 -6.32
C GLU A 1007 30.43 -35.31 -5.38
N ALA A 1008 31.23 -36.35 -5.59
CA ALA A 1008 32.42 -36.61 -4.78
C ALA A 1008 33.51 -35.54 -5.00
N LEU A 1009 33.68 -35.06 -6.24
CA LEU A 1009 34.58 -33.95 -6.56
C LEU A 1009 34.10 -32.64 -5.92
N ASN A 1010 32.81 -32.33 -6.01
CA ASN A 1010 32.22 -31.14 -5.42
C ASN A 1010 32.39 -31.13 -3.89
N LYS A 1011 32.22 -32.28 -3.21
CA LYS A 1011 32.50 -32.44 -1.78
C LYS A 1011 33.95 -32.08 -1.43
N LYS A 1012 34.93 -32.56 -2.19
CA LYS A 1012 36.36 -32.22 -2.01
C LYS A 1012 36.61 -30.71 -2.20
N MET A 1013 35.91 -30.08 -3.14
CA MET A 1013 36.03 -28.64 -3.39
C MET A 1013 35.41 -27.80 -2.27
N ILE A 1014 34.28 -28.25 -1.71
CA ILE A 1014 33.64 -27.65 -0.53
C ILE A 1014 34.59 -27.71 0.68
N GLU A 1015 35.15 -28.88 0.98
CA GLU A 1015 36.08 -29.07 2.10
C GLU A 1015 37.33 -28.18 1.99
N LYS A 1016 37.83 -28.00 0.76
CA LYS A 1016 38.97 -27.12 0.46
C LYS A 1016 38.59 -25.64 0.32
N LYS A 1017 37.31 -25.29 0.42
CA LYS A 1017 36.75 -23.94 0.20
C LYS A 1017 37.19 -23.33 -1.13
N ARG A 1018 37.13 -24.10 -2.22
CA ARG A 1018 37.50 -23.65 -3.58
C ARG A 1018 36.30 -23.70 -4.51
N ASN A 1019 36.19 -22.69 -5.36
CA ASN A 1019 35.24 -22.60 -6.45
C ASN A 1019 35.86 -23.14 -7.74
N TYR A 1020 35.03 -23.60 -8.69
CA TYR A 1020 35.52 -24.14 -9.97
C TYR A 1020 34.60 -23.82 -11.15
N ILE A 1021 35.14 -24.00 -12.36
CA ILE A 1021 34.39 -24.00 -13.63
C ILE A 1021 34.08 -25.46 -13.98
N LEU A 1022 32.83 -25.77 -14.30
CA LEU A 1022 32.36 -27.09 -14.68
C LEU A 1022 32.05 -27.12 -16.19
N ILE A 1023 32.63 -28.07 -16.92
CA ILE A 1023 32.41 -28.21 -18.37
C ILE A 1023 31.99 -29.64 -18.70
N GLY A 1024 30.88 -29.83 -19.42
CA GLY A 1024 30.46 -31.17 -19.82
C GLY A 1024 29.51 -31.20 -21.01
N PRO A 1025 29.43 -32.34 -21.73
CA PRO A 1025 28.54 -32.52 -22.85
C PRO A 1025 27.09 -32.77 -22.39
N GLY A 1026 26.14 -32.20 -23.13
CA GLY A 1026 24.72 -32.35 -22.81
C GLY A 1026 24.24 -31.46 -21.67
N ARG A 1027 22.99 -31.67 -21.24
CA ARG A 1027 22.38 -30.85 -20.19
C ARG A 1027 22.84 -31.19 -18.80
N TRP A 1028 23.01 -30.18 -17.96
CA TRP A 1028 23.17 -30.39 -16.51
C TRP A 1028 21.80 -30.38 -15.82
N GLY A 1029 21.54 -31.39 -14.97
CA GLY A 1029 20.35 -31.42 -14.11
C GLY A 1029 19.04 -31.79 -14.81
N THR A 1030 19.12 -32.46 -15.96
CA THR A 1030 17.95 -33.05 -16.65
C THR A 1030 17.47 -34.34 -15.97
N ARG A 1031 16.15 -34.61 -16.00
CA ARG A 1031 15.61 -35.93 -15.63
C ARG A 1031 15.76 -36.97 -16.76
N ASP A 1032 15.99 -36.52 -17.99
CA ASP A 1032 16.23 -37.39 -19.14
C ASP A 1032 17.73 -37.70 -19.26
N LYS A 1033 18.12 -38.90 -18.83
CA LYS A 1033 19.50 -39.39 -18.86
C LYS A 1033 20.13 -39.45 -20.25
N TRP A 1034 19.31 -39.44 -21.31
CA TRP A 1034 19.77 -39.50 -22.69
C TRP A 1034 20.07 -38.13 -23.29
N ILE A 1035 19.75 -37.04 -22.60
CA ILE A 1035 19.95 -35.66 -23.09
C ILE A 1035 20.93 -34.88 -22.17
N GLY A 1036 21.38 -35.48 -21.05
CA GLY A 1036 22.42 -34.89 -20.22
C GLY A 1036 22.72 -35.65 -18.93
N ILE A 1037 23.53 -35.04 -18.06
CA ILE A 1037 23.98 -35.57 -16.78
C ILE A 1037 22.96 -35.18 -15.68
N PRO A 1038 22.25 -36.15 -15.06
CA PRO A 1038 21.14 -35.91 -14.12
C PRO A 1038 21.61 -35.52 -12.71
N VAL A 1039 22.37 -34.43 -12.59
CA VAL A 1039 22.83 -33.91 -11.30
C VAL A 1039 21.72 -33.17 -10.54
N LYS A 1040 21.72 -33.30 -9.22
CA LYS A 1040 20.99 -32.40 -8.31
C LYS A 1040 21.86 -31.18 -8.00
N TRP A 1041 21.24 -30.03 -7.71
CA TRP A 1041 21.94 -28.78 -7.42
C TRP A 1041 23.07 -28.93 -6.38
N HIS A 1042 22.78 -29.58 -5.24
CA HIS A 1042 23.75 -29.78 -4.17
C HIS A 1042 24.98 -30.62 -4.58
N GLN A 1043 24.91 -31.35 -5.70
CA GLN A 1043 26.02 -32.17 -6.21
C GLN A 1043 27.05 -31.34 -6.98
N ILE A 1044 26.72 -30.12 -7.40
CA ILE A 1044 27.62 -29.22 -8.16
C ILE A 1044 27.66 -27.79 -7.57
N SER A 1045 27.25 -27.63 -6.32
CA SER A 1045 26.99 -26.32 -5.70
C SER A 1045 28.17 -25.34 -5.61
N ASN A 1046 29.42 -25.82 -5.70
CA ASN A 1046 30.62 -24.96 -5.68
C ASN A 1046 31.08 -24.53 -7.09
N ALA A 1047 30.37 -24.93 -8.15
CA ALA A 1047 30.62 -24.43 -9.50
C ALA A 1047 30.18 -22.97 -9.61
N LYS A 1048 31.08 -22.10 -10.09
CA LYS A 1048 30.79 -20.67 -10.38
C LYS A 1048 30.53 -20.38 -11.84
N VAL A 1049 30.90 -21.32 -12.70
CA VAL A 1049 30.54 -21.35 -14.11
C VAL A 1049 30.20 -22.78 -14.48
N ILE A 1050 29.10 -22.99 -15.21
CA ILE A 1050 28.67 -24.28 -15.77
C ILE A 1050 28.61 -24.13 -17.28
N VAL A 1051 29.21 -25.07 -18.00
CA VAL A 1051 29.29 -25.07 -19.46
C VAL A 1051 28.68 -26.36 -20.00
N GLU A 1052 27.70 -26.18 -20.87
CA GLU A 1052 27.12 -27.24 -21.70
C GLU A 1052 27.75 -27.19 -23.08
N THR A 1053 28.32 -28.30 -23.55
CA THR A 1053 28.80 -28.42 -24.93
C THR A 1053 27.92 -29.36 -25.76
N SER A 1054 27.69 -29.02 -27.02
CA SER A 1054 27.09 -29.96 -27.98
C SER A 1054 28.08 -31.05 -28.37
N PHE A 1055 27.55 -32.16 -28.87
CA PHE A 1055 28.33 -33.30 -29.38
C PHE A 1055 27.63 -33.89 -30.62
N HIS A 1056 28.37 -34.60 -31.49
CA HIS A 1056 27.82 -35.17 -32.72
C HIS A 1056 26.62 -36.12 -32.41
N ASN A 1057 25.46 -35.89 -33.04
CA ASN A 1057 24.17 -36.53 -32.70
C ASN A 1057 23.69 -36.31 -31.25
N TYR A 1058 24.00 -35.16 -30.64
CA TYR A 1058 23.54 -34.74 -29.31
C TYR A 1058 23.19 -33.24 -29.30
N PRO A 1059 22.09 -32.84 -29.96
CA PRO A 1059 21.69 -31.43 -30.02
C PRO A 1059 21.23 -30.93 -28.65
N LEU A 1060 21.72 -29.75 -28.27
CA LEU A 1060 21.23 -29.01 -27.11
C LEU A 1060 19.92 -28.33 -27.49
N ASP A 1061 18.78 -28.97 -27.20
CA ASP A 1061 17.50 -28.27 -27.25
C ASP A 1061 17.41 -27.28 -26.08
N ALA A 1062 16.77 -26.12 -26.26
CA ALA A 1062 16.55 -25.15 -25.19
C ALA A 1062 15.34 -25.56 -24.33
N SER A 1063 15.56 -26.21 -23.18
CA SER A 1063 14.55 -26.34 -22.13
C SER A 1063 15.02 -25.60 -20.89
N LEU A 1064 14.31 -24.54 -20.57
CA LEU A 1064 14.61 -23.58 -19.51
C LEU A 1064 13.65 -23.76 -18.31
N GLY A 1065 12.92 -24.87 -18.27
CA GLY A 1065 11.76 -25.06 -17.38
C GLY A 1065 12.05 -25.81 -16.08
N SER A 1066 13.28 -25.83 -15.56
CA SER A 1066 13.60 -26.58 -14.33
C SER A 1066 13.97 -25.66 -13.17
N HIS A 1067 13.61 -26.06 -11.94
CA HIS A 1067 14.09 -25.43 -10.70
C HIS A 1067 15.62 -25.29 -10.64
N PHE A 1068 16.34 -26.18 -11.34
CA PHE A 1068 17.78 -26.10 -11.51
C PHE A 1068 18.21 -24.79 -12.19
N PHE A 1069 17.49 -24.34 -13.22
CA PHE A 1069 17.79 -23.12 -13.95
C PHE A 1069 17.61 -21.86 -13.09
N HIS A 1070 16.56 -21.82 -12.27
CA HIS A 1070 16.33 -20.71 -11.33
C HIS A 1070 17.50 -20.55 -10.34
N ASN A 1071 18.02 -21.64 -9.80
CA ASN A 1071 19.15 -21.61 -8.86
C ASN A 1071 20.44 -21.11 -9.51
N VAL A 1072 20.67 -21.47 -10.78
CA VAL A 1072 21.82 -20.97 -11.56
C VAL A 1072 21.73 -19.46 -11.74
N THR A 1073 20.57 -18.95 -12.12
CA THR A 1073 20.37 -17.50 -12.32
C THR A 1073 20.47 -16.69 -11.02
N SER A 1074 20.00 -17.23 -9.90
CA SER A 1074 19.94 -16.51 -8.64
C SER A 1074 21.26 -16.44 -7.88
N MET A 1075 22.17 -17.40 -8.08
CA MET A 1075 23.47 -17.46 -7.40
C MET A 1075 24.61 -16.76 -8.15
N ASN A 1076 24.27 -15.98 -9.19
CA ASN A 1076 25.22 -15.29 -10.08
C ASN A 1076 26.27 -16.25 -10.67
N ILE A 1077 25.80 -17.40 -11.16
CA ILE A 1077 26.64 -18.44 -11.77
C ILE A 1077 26.62 -18.25 -13.28
N GLY A 1078 27.79 -18.24 -13.91
CA GLY A 1078 27.90 -18.20 -15.36
C GLY A 1078 27.36 -19.50 -15.95
N TYR A 1079 26.43 -19.43 -16.90
CA TYR A 1079 25.89 -20.61 -17.58
C TYR A 1079 26.12 -20.49 -19.08
N PHE A 1080 27.07 -21.23 -19.61
CA PHE A 1080 27.47 -21.08 -21.02
C PHE A 1080 27.05 -22.30 -21.81
N THR A 1081 26.55 -22.05 -23.01
CA THR A 1081 26.30 -23.06 -24.03
C THR A 1081 27.34 -22.88 -25.12
N VAL A 1082 28.07 -23.93 -25.44
CA VAL A 1082 29.07 -23.93 -26.51
C VAL A 1082 28.60 -24.90 -27.57
N GLN A 1083 28.38 -24.38 -28.78
CA GLN A 1083 28.10 -25.21 -29.95
C GLN A 1083 29.25 -25.02 -30.97
N PRO A 1084 30.32 -25.83 -30.89
CA PRO A 1084 31.50 -25.67 -31.75
C PRO A 1084 31.16 -25.72 -33.25
N GLU A 1085 30.07 -26.40 -33.60
CA GLU A 1085 29.54 -26.56 -34.96
C GLU A 1085 28.97 -25.26 -35.55
N MET A 1086 28.61 -24.28 -34.72
CA MET A 1086 28.04 -22.98 -35.14
C MET A 1086 29.09 -21.85 -35.31
N GLY A 1087 30.38 -22.19 -35.23
CA GLY A 1087 31.49 -21.40 -35.76
C GLY A 1087 32.18 -20.46 -34.77
N ILE A 1088 31.46 -19.68 -33.96
CA ILE A 1088 32.08 -18.66 -33.09
C ILE A 1088 32.36 -19.19 -31.66
N ASP A 1089 31.61 -20.18 -31.22
CA ASP A 1089 31.79 -20.78 -29.89
C ASP A 1089 32.97 -21.77 -29.91
N LYS A 1090 33.87 -21.69 -28.93
CA LYS A 1090 35.06 -22.55 -28.87
C LYS A 1090 35.45 -22.89 -27.44
N ILE A 1091 35.81 -24.15 -27.22
CA ILE A 1091 36.49 -24.62 -26.01
C ILE A 1091 37.85 -25.16 -26.43
N ASN A 1092 38.92 -24.71 -25.78
CA ASN A 1092 40.27 -25.18 -26.08
C ASN A 1092 40.68 -26.34 -25.16
N TYR A 1093 40.26 -27.56 -25.51
CA TYR A 1093 40.57 -28.77 -24.73
C TYR A 1093 42.08 -29.08 -24.67
N ASP A 1094 42.85 -28.76 -25.72
CA ASP A 1094 44.30 -29.00 -25.74
C ASP A 1094 45.01 -28.15 -24.67
N LYS A 1095 44.59 -26.89 -24.49
CA LYS A 1095 45.10 -26.06 -23.39
C LYS A 1095 44.75 -26.64 -22.03
N LEU A 1096 43.54 -27.17 -21.84
CA LEU A 1096 43.15 -27.80 -20.57
C LEU A 1096 44.05 -29.01 -20.24
N ARG A 1097 44.36 -29.84 -21.23
CA ARG A 1097 45.23 -31.02 -21.10
C ARG A 1097 46.69 -30.68 -20.73
N GLN A 1098 47.16 -29.47 -21.08
CA GLN A 1098 48.52 -29.02 -20.77
C GLN A 1098 48.69 -28.42 -19.36
N LYS A 1099 47.60 -28.21 -18.62
CA LYS A 1099 47.66 -27.64 -17.26
C LYS A 1099 47.94 -28.69 -16.19
N GLN A 1100 48.20 -28.24 -14.96
CA GLN A 1100 48.51 -29.13 -13.84
C GLN A 1100 47.31 -30.03 -13.53
N LEU A 1101 47.48 -31.34 -13.72
CA LEU A 1101 46.50 -32.34 -13.33
C LEU A 1101 46.46 -32.46 -11.80
N VAL A 1102 45.29 -32.20 -11.21
CA VAL A 1102 45.08 -32.34 -9.75
C VAL A 1102 44.45 -33.69 -9.42
N ASN A 1103 43.48 -34.11 -10.22
CA ASN A 1103 42.80 -35.39 -10.07
C ASN A 1103 42.24 -35.85 -11.42
N LYS A 1104 42.40 -37.13 -11.75
CA LYS A 1104 41.76 -37.77 -12.91
C LYS A 1104 40.85 -38.88 -12.40
N GLY A 1105 39.55 -38.70 -12.57
CA GLY A 1105 38.55 -39.72 -12.27
C GLY A 1105 38.29 -40.64 -13.45
N HIS A 1106 37.14 -41.32 -13.45
CA HIS A 1106 36.76 -42.21 -14.54
C HIS A 1106 36.18 -41.41 -15.72
N TYR A 1107 35.35 -40.41 -15.42
CA TYR A 1107 34.73 -39.54 -16.42
C TYR A 1107 35.18 -38.07 -16.35
N PHE A 1108 35.59 -37.58 -15.16
CA PHE A 1108 35.96 -36.18 -14.96
C PHE A 1108 37.46 -35.97 -14.78
N THR A 1109 37.98 -34.92 -15.40
CA THR A 1109 39.37 -34.44 -15.21
C THR A 1109 39.35 -33.10 -14.48
N HIS A 1110 40.10 -33.01 -13.38
CA HIS A 1110 40.30 -31.78 -12.60
C HIS A 1110 41.69 -31.22 -12.85
N VAL A 1111 41.74 -30.03 -13.46
CA VAL A 1111 42.97 -29.29 -13.75
C VAL A 1111 43.03 -27.97 -13.00
N ARG A 1112 44.24 -27.48 -12.75
CA ARG A 1112 44.50 -26.24 -12.04
C ARG A 1112 45.43 -25.31 -12.79
N PHE A 1113 45.07 -24.04 -12.79
CA PHE A 1113 45.85 -22.93 -13.30
C PHE A 1113 46.70 -22.30 -12.17
N LYS A 1114 47.91 -21.84 -12.51
CA LYS A 1114 48.82 -21.18 -11.55
C LYS A 1114 48.30 -19.79 -11.13
N ARG A 1115 47.66 -19.08 -12.05
CA ARG A 1115 47.00 -17.79 -11.80
C ARG A 1115 45.48 -17.96 -11.93
N PRO A 1116 44.69 -17.16 -11.21
CA PRO A 1116 43.24 -17.13 -11.38
C PRO A 1116 42.86 -16.77 -12.82
N LEU A 1117 41.80 -17.39 -13.33
CA LEU A 1117 41.20 -17.10 -14.62
C LEU A 1117 40.34 -15.84 -14.54
N ASP A 1118 40.30 -15.07 -15.63
CA ASP A 1118 39.40 -13.94 -15.81
C ASP A 1118 38.16 -14.42 -16.58
N VAL A 1119 37.03 -14.51 -15.87
CA VAL A 1119 35.73 -14.85 -16.47
C VAL A 1119 34.95 -13.56 -16.66
N ARG A 1120 34.69 -13.20 -17.91
CA ARG A 1120 33.91 -12.02 -18.28
C ARG A 1120 32.60 -12.43 -18.91
N MET A 1121 31.50 -11.90 -18.39
CA MET A 1121 30.15 -12.21 -18.83
C MET A 1121 29.45 -10.90 -19.18
N ASP A 1122 29.30 -10.62 -20.48
CA ASP A 1122 28.53 -9.48 -20.98
C ASP A 1122 27.19 -9.98 -21.51
N GLY A 1123 26.19 -9.93 -20.64
CA GLY A 1123 24.82 -10.37 -20.97
C GLY A 1123 24.12 -9.50 -22.00
N ARG A 1124 24.53 -8.23 -22.16
CA ARG A 1124 23.92 -7.29 -23.11
C ARG A 1124 24.42 -7.55 -24.53
N LYS A 1125 25.73 -7.74 -24.70
CA LYS A 1125 26.34 -8.09 -25.99
C LYS A 1125 26.25 -9.59 -26.33
N LYS A 1126 25.83 -10.43 -25.37
CA LYS A 1126 25.84 -11.89 -25.45
C LYS A 1126 27.25 -12.41 -25.74
N ILE A 1127 28.23 -11.96 -24.96
CA ILE A 1127 29.63 -12.37 -25.10
C ILE A 1127 30.12 -12.89 -23.76
N TYR A 1128 30.50 -14.17 -23.72
CA TYR A 1128 30.98 -14.87 -22.54
C TYR A 1128 32.37 -15.42 -22.80
N VAL A 1129 33.34 -14.99 -21.99
CA VAL A 1129 34.76 -15.31 -22.21
C VAL A 1129 35.40 -15.80 -20.92
N ILE A 1130 36.18 -16.88 -21.02
CA ILE A 1130 37.13 -17.31 -20.00
C ILE A 1130 38.53 -17.24 -20.62
N HIS A 1131 39.42 -16.46 -20.01
CA HIS A 1131 40.80 -16.33 -20.46
C HIS A 1131 41.80 -16.23 -19.29
N GLU A 1132 43.06 -16.51 -19.56
CA GLU A 1132 44.15 -16.22 -18.62
C GLU A 1132 44.39 -14.69 -18.55
N PRO A 1133 44.70 -14.13 -17.36
CA PRO A 1133 44.90 -12.69 -17.21
C PRO A 1133 46.09 -12.21 -18.04
N LEU A 1134 45.98 -11.01 -18.62
CA LEU A 1134 47.08 -10.32 -19.28
C LEU A 1134 48.20 -10.09 -18.25
N GLN A 1135 49.46 -10.37 -18.61
CA GLN A 1135 50.60 -9.93 -17.81
C GLN A 1135 50.54 -8.39 -17.79
N GLN A 1136 50.15 -7.79 -16.66
CA GLN A 1136 50.66 -6.47 -16.34
C GLN A 1136 52.16 -6.68 -16.08
N GLU A 1137 52.99 -6.04 -16.89
CA GLU A 1137 54.39 -5.79 -16.51
C GLU A 1137 54.37 -5.13 -15.13
N GLU A 1138 55.25 -5.63 -14.25
CA GLU A 1138 55.32 -5.30 -12.82
C GLU A 1138 55.38 -3.80 -12.50
#